data_AF-A0AAQ4CRR8-F1
#
_entry.id   AF-A0AAQ4CRR8-F1
#
_cell.length_a   1.000
_cell.length_b   1.000
_cell.length_c   1.000
_cell.angle_alpha   90.00
_cell.angle_beta   90.00
_cell.angle_gamma   90.00
#
_symmetry.space_group_name_H-M   'P 1'
#
loop_
_entity.id
_entity.type
_entity.pdbx_description
1 polymer ?
#
loop_
_entity_poly.entity_id
_entity_poly.type
_entity_poly.pdbx_seq_one_letter_code
_entity_poly.pdbx_strand_id
1 'polypeptide(L)'
;MPSSSASGLTIQVNAIEDAKALAEYTGVSGMKYELIKVTVINDRNSPLLLYPQNFTLVGSDGNTYNEVSVSNQFVSTIKPTSLGSGQSTIGFIAFLIPYGVQPKTLEYQGISISLTNVRTLYLSVINVSFISNDSEVKTSLNGNPSTLLFGVNGQNETLKLEVQSYHNSLPVILNKIIVSGNIMLVRYSSLPLVLAPEQSYSVNVEVSFPNSSIYGTAQLEFYTSINSTAYSGIVNALVNDTVYAINEGVLGETYLAYNVTTSYNGGSVFILNPDQFVLITNNGNYSAQNIYLPGVPSSSKTVSITVSGKAVETLIFKVPTNSKPLFLEYVSHNGQIAFEFNAYSPITENVLFINHFLATTNDSKVFVNNIFLGNSITGSYYNSGYYLLSTEKIPVVVYITNNHGQVPVEAQDISIKGPATVFSQNYTGTYILQGQTNVYQIVLSLNNISYIGNITISLDTSFGSTLYNLSVLDVINASAFGQYLASSGGPQGLTFIVYNVSLYYQGPGKFNFNPANFVLVTSQGSYTYYDGSIPKGVANSWFYNGFSVPDWIPGLPTPLNDLIPTPGMQSSTLLHGYGTHGYLVFGIPISAMIEKLIYKTSNNLTVFSINANIKANEYISGVPVVVKVTWNNGFGNITATTKEVVFGVDGYNGYTYYIYGKYMVGNEIGPGGVTGVNVIYPSEPPIKVYTSEVKTTYDYYYTIPIQFLQFNQSYWSNSSILNVHIYDIPKNSYMIGKNNLTTLLMNLDLQFLLADTTIPIIFYLSSK
;
A
#
# COMPACT_ATOMS: atom_id res chain seq x y z
N MET A 1 9.46 -55.37 -81.43
CA MET A 1 9.84 -56.24 -80.31
C MET A 1 10.22 -57.60 -80.89
N PRO A 2 11.29 -58.26 -80.42
CA PRO A 2 11.63 -59.61 -80.89
C PRO A 2 10.51 -60.59 -80.52
N SER A 3 10.08 -61.38 -81.50
CA SER A 3 9.05 -62.40 -81.35
C SER A 3 9.44 -63.63 -82.15
N SER A 4 9.18 -64.81 -81.61
CA SER A 4 9.33 -66.07 -82.33
C SER A 4 8.06 -66.89 -82.17
N SER A 5 7.64 -67.54 -83.25
CA SER A 5 6.46 -68.41 -83.29
C SER A 5 6.88 -69.77 -83.81
N ALA A 6 6.68 -70.82 -83.01
CA ALA A 6 6.79 -72.20 -83.50
C ALA A 6 5.78 -73.10 -82.78
N SER A 7 5.32 -74.14 -83.47
CA SER A 7 4.42 -75.16 -82.91
C SER A 7 3.15 -74.55 -82.26
N GLY A 8 2.56 -73.53 -82.89
CA GLY A 8 1.34 -72.86 -82.42
C GLY A 8 1.49 -72.06 -81.12
N LEU A 9 2.70 -71.62 -80.78
CA LEU A 9 2.95 -70.74 -79.63
C LEU A 9 3.72 -69.52 -80.10
N THR A 10 3.25 -68.32 -79.75
CA THR A 10 3.98 -67.06 -79.96
C THR A 10 4.52 -66.57 -78.63
N ILE A 11 5.83 -66.32 -78.57
CA ILE A 11 6.49 -65.70 -77.41
C ILE A 11 7.11 -64.39 -77.86
N GLN A 12 6.72 -63.31 -77.19
CA GLN A 12 7.25 -61.97 -77.41
C GLN A 12 8.05 -61.54 -76.19
N VAL A 13 9.26 -61.03 -76.40
CA VAL A 13 10.06 -60.43 -75.33
C VAL A 13 9.83 -58.93 -75.33
N ASN A 14 9.25 -58.43 -74.25
CA ASN A 14 8.87 -57.02 -74.12
C ASN A 14 10.04 -56.17 -73.62
N ALA A 15 10.75 -56.64 -72.60
CA ALA A 15 11.88 -55.95 -71.98
C ALA A 15 12.73 -56.96 -71.19
N ILE A 16 13.94 -56.53 -70.88
CA ILE A 16 14.87 -57.23 -69.99
C ILE A 16 15.15 -56.30 -68.82
N GLU A 17 15.02 -56.75 -67.59
CA GLU A 17 15.43 -55.97 -66.41
C GLU A 17 16.67 -56.62 -65.78
N ASP A 18 17.78 -55.88 -65.80
CA ASP A 18 18.98 -56.19 -65.05
C ASP A 18 18.70 -55.84 -63.58
N ALA A 19 18.56 -56.86 -62.76
CA ALA A 19 18.27 -56.76 -61.34
C ALA A 19 19.47 -57.23 -60.50
N LYS A 20 20.68 -56.77 -60.87
CA LYS A 20 21.90 -56.91 -60.05
C LYS A 20 21.69 -56.47 -58.59
N ALA A 21 21.05 -55.31 -58.38
CA ALA A 21 20.77 -54.77 -57.06
C ALA A 21 19.93 -55.72 -56.18
N LEU A 22 18.96 -56.42 -56.80
CA LEU A 22 18.12 -57.38 -56.09
C LEU A 22 18.93 -58.59 -55.63
N ALA A 23 19.87 -59.08 -56.46
CA ALA A 23 20.74 -60.18 -56.10
C ALA A 23 21.73 -59.80 -54.98
N GLU A 24 22.27 -58.58 -55.00
CA GLU A 24 23.09 -58.08 -53.90
C GLU A 24 22.29 -57.97 -52.59
N TYR A 25 21.07 -57.45 -52.66
CA TYR A 25 20.16 -57.36 -51.51
C TYR A 25 19.79 -58.74 -50.92
N THR A 26 19.58 -59.75 -51.77
CA THR A 26 19.29 -61.13 -51.32
C THR A 26 20.53 -61.93 -50.92
N GLY A 27 21.73 -61.33 -50.95
CA GLY A 27 22.98 -61.94 -50.49
C GLY A 27 23.67 -62.84 -51.51
N VAL A 28 23.34 -62.73 -52.80
CA VAL A 28 23.90 -63.56 -53.87
C VAL A 28 25.01 -62.80 -54.61
N SER A 29 26.18 -62.70 -53.97
CA SER A 29 27.32 -61.94 -54.49
C SER A 29 27.85 -62.49 -55.82
N GLY A 30 28.20 -61.59 -56.75
CA GLY A 30 28.77 -61.93 -58.06
C GLY A 30 27.76 -62.35 -59.12
N MET A 31 26.48 -62.48 -58.75
CA MET A 31 25.38 -62.89 -59.63
C MET A 31 24.33 -61.79 -59.70
N LYS A 32 23.61 -61.69 -60.81
CA LYS A 32 22.43 -60.84 -61.00
C LYS A 32 21.21 -61.68 -61.37
N TYR A 33 20.04 -61.18 -61.00
CA TYR A 33 18.79 -61.64 -61.61
C TYR A 33 18.60 -60.96 -62.95
N GLU A 34 18.38 -61.74 -63.99
CA GLU A 34 17.95 -61.27 -65.31
C GLU A 34 16.46 -61.56 -65.44
N LEU A 35 15.64 -60.51 -65.41
CA LEU A 35 14.18 -60.63 -65.43
C LEU A 35 13.69 -60.36 -66.86
N ILE A 36 13.25 -61.40 -67.55
CA ILE A 36 12.79 -61.29 -68.93
C ILE A 36 11.27 -61.17 -68.93
N LYS A 37 10.76 -60.00 -69.30
CA LYS A 37 9.32 -59.78 -69.43
C LYS A 37 8.85 -60.37 -70.75
N VAL A 38 8.01 -61.40 -70.67
CA VAL A 38 7.48 -62.09 -71.85
C VAL A 38 5.97 -61.98 -71.92
N THR A 39 5.46 -61.94 -73.15
CA THR A 39 4.06 -62.21 -73.47
C THR A 39 4.01 -63.54 -74.23
N VAL A 40 3.28 -64.51 -73.67
CA VAL A 40 3.11 -65.84 -74.26
C VAL A 40 1.68 -65.99 -74.74
N ILE A 41 1.47 -66.32 -76.01
CA ILE A 41 0.17 -66.45 -76.66
C ILE A 41 0.01 -67.88 -77.17
N ASN A 42 -1.04 -68.57 -76.72
CA ASN A 42 -1.36 -69.91 -77.19
C ASN A 42 -2.14 -69.86 -78.51
N ASP A 43 -1.43 -69.96 -79.64
CA ASP A 43 -2.02 -70.02 -80.97
C ASP A 43 -2.49 -71.43 -81.37
N ARG A 44 -2.45 -72.40 -80.45
CA ARG A 44 -2.95 -73.76 -80.68
C ARG A 44 -4.47 -73.80 -80.54
N ASN A 45 -5.09 -74.78 -81.19
CA ASN A 45 -6.50 -75.12 -81.01
C ASN A 45 -6.77 -75.96 -79.74
N SER A 46 -5.76 -76.18 -78.90
CA SER A 46 -5.84 -76.95 -77.65
C SER A 46 -5.21 -76.18 -76.48
N PRO A 47 -5.62 -76.46 -75.21
CA PRO A 47 -5.01 -75.84 -74.05
C PRO A 47 -3.51 -76.13 -73.95
N LEU A 48 -2.73 -75.11 -73.60
CA LEU A 48 -1.30 -75.20 -73.30
C LEU A 48 -1.09 -75.01 -71.80
N LEU A 49 -0.40 -75.95 -71.16
CA LEU A 49 0.08 -75.76 -69.81
C LEU A 49 1.47 -75.13 -69.85
N LEU A 50 1.55 -73.84 -69.53
CA LEU A 50 2.79 -73.07 -69.51
C LEU A 50 3.51 -73.29 -68.17
N TYR A 51 4.72 -73.84 -68.23
CA TYR A 51 5.61 -73.98 -67.08
C TYR A 51 6.82 -73.05 -67.21
N PRO A 52 7.01 -72.08 -66.30
CA PRO A 52 8.17 -71.17 -66.31
C PRO A 52 9.51 -71.90 -66.29
N GLN A 53 9.56 -73.04 -65.60
CA GLN A 53 10.73 -73.91 -65.46
C GLN A 53 11.29 -74.43 -66.80
N ASN A 54 10.46 -74.46 -67.84
CA ASN A 54 10.84 -74.94 -69.18
C ASN A 54 11.55 -73.87 -70.01
N PHE A 55 11.67 -72.64 -69.50
CA PHE A 55 12.46 -71.60 -70.15
C PHE A 55 13.93 -71.74 -69.76
N THR A 56 14.80 -71.57 -70.74
CA THR A 56 16.26 -71.54 -70.57
C THR A 56 16.83 -70.28 -71.20
N LEU A 57 17.78 -69.65 -70.51
CA LEU A 57 18.49 -68.47 -71.00
C LEU A 57 19.89 -68.85 -71.43
N VAL A 58 20.27 -68.53 -72.67
CA VAL A 58 21.65 -68.66 -73.14
C VAL A 58 22.38 -67.34 -72.96
N GLY A 59 23.46 -67.36 -72.20
CA GLY A 59 24.31 -66.19 -71.93
C GLY A 59 25.32 -65.90 -73.05
N SER A 60 25.96 -64.72 -72.98
CA SER A 60 27.06 -64.33 -73.85
C SER A 60 28.33 -65.17 -73.68
N ASP A 61 28.45 -65.86 -72.55
CA ASP A 61 29.49 -66.83 -72.23
C ASP A 61 29.23 -68.21 -72.87
N GLY A 62 28.08 -68.40 -73.51
CA GLY A 62 27.68 -69.67 -74.14
C GLY A 62 27.06 -70.69 -73.16
N ASN A 63 26.93 -70.35 -71.88
CA ASN A 63 26.29 -71.23 -70.89
C ASN A 63 24.77 -71.09 -70.92
N THR A 64 24.08 -72.15 -70.50
CA THR A 64 22.62 -72.17 -70.34
C THR A 64 22.25 -72.04 -68.87
N TYR A 65 21.29 -71.16 -68.58
CA TYR A 65 20.80 -70.84 -67.25
C TYR A 65 19.32 -71.23 -67.16
N ASN A 66 18.96 -71.97 -66.10
CA ASN A 66 17.58 -72.38 -65.84
C ASN A 66 16.81 -71.27 -65.12
N GLU A 67 15.49 -71.27 -65.28
CA GLU A 67 14.61 -70.39 -64.52
C GLU A 67 14.80 -70.58 -63.01
N VAL A 68 14.74 -69.48 -62.28
CA VAL A 68 14.81 -69.44 -60.82
C VAL A 68 13.59 -68.73 -60.26
N SER A 69 13.08 -69.24 -59.14
CA SER A 69 12.01 -68.55 -58.43
C SER A 69 12.55 -67.33 -57.68
N VAL A 70 11.94 -66.17 -57.93
CA VAL A 70 12.14 -64.94 -57.15
C VAL A 70 10.91 -64.73 -56.27
N SER A 71 11.10 -64.23 -55.05
CA SER A 71 9.97 -63.94 -54.16
C SER A 71 9.01 -62.95 -54.82
N ASN A 72 7.71 -63.29 -54.80
CA ASN A 72 6.64 -62.44 -55.32
C ASN A 72 6.56 -61.07 -54.61
N GLN A 73 7.25 -60.91 -53.47
CA GLN A 73 7.36 -59.63 -52.79
C GLN A 73 8.25 -58.61 -53.52
N PHE A 74 9.10 -59.08 -54.45
CA PHE A 74 10.03 -58.23 -55.22
C PHE A 74 9.64 -58.14 -56.69
N VAL A 75 9.29 -59.27 -57.30
CA VAL A 75 8.96 -59.36 -58.73
C VAL A 75 7.86 -60.40 -58.90
N SER A 76 6.79 -60.05 -59.62
CA SER A 76 5.74 -61.01 -59.97
C SER A 76 6.17 -61.84 -61.18
N THR A 77 6.67 -63.05 -60.95
CA THR A 77 7.00 -64.00 -62.02
C THR A 77 5.77 -64.74 -62.53
N ILE A 78 5.82 -65.21 -63.77
CA ILE A 78 4.77 -66.08 -64.33
C ILE A 78 4.72 -67.35 -63.47
N LYS A 79 3.52 -67.78 -63.09
CA LYS A 79 3.29 -69.08 -62.42
C LYS A 79 2.84 -70.12 -63.44
N PRO A 80 2.94 -71.43 -63.11
CA PRO A 80 2.33 -72.47 -63.94
C PRO A 80 0.86 -72.15 -64.25
N THR A 81 0.54 -71.95 -65.54
CA THR A 81 -0.76 -71.42 -65.97
C THR A 81 -1.28 -72.21 -67.17
N SER A 82 -2.56 -72.58 -67.15
CA SER A 82 -3.24 -73.17 -68.31
C SER A 82 -3.77 -72.06 -69.21
N LEU A 83 -3.32 -72.02 -70.47
CA LEU A 83 -3.75 -71.08 -71.49
C LEU A 83 -4.66 -71.79 -72.48
N GLY A 84 -5.92 -71.39 -72.57
CA GLY A 84 -6.83 -71.80 -73.64
C GLY A 84 -6.38 -71.31 -75.01
N SER A 85 -7.04 -71.77 -76.08
CA SER A 85 -6.79 -71.30 -77.44
C SER A 85 -7.00 -69.79 -77.56
N GLY A 86 -6.04 -69.08 -78.13
CA GLY A 86 -6.03 -67.63 -78.29
C GLY A 86 -5.77 -66.82 -77.01
N GLN A 87 -5.60 -67.47 -75.85
CA GLN A 87 -5.30 -66.77 -74.60
C GLN A 87 -3.82 -66.41 -74.49
N SER A 88 -3.55 -65.30 -73.80
CA SER A 88 -2.20 -64.83 -73.52
C SER A 88 -1.96 -64.62 -72.04
N THR A 89 -0.71 -64.77 -71.61
CA THR A 89 -0.24 -64.31 -70.29
C THR A 89 0.98 -63.42 -70.45
N ILE A 90 1.15 -62.48 -69.52
CA ILE A 90 2.28 -61.57 -69.45
C ILE A 90 2.89 -61.63 -68.06
N GLY A 91 4.21 -61.65 -67.99
CA GLY A 91 4.92 -61.60 -66.72
C GLY A 91 6.42 -61.78 -66.90
N PHE A 92 7.12 -61.86 -65.77
CA PHE A 92 8.56 -62.06 -65.76
C PHE A 92 8.94 -63.53 -65.65
N ILE A 93 10.04 -63.87 -66.30
CA ILE A 93 10.78 -65.11 -66.08
C ILE A 93 12.16 -64.70 -65.57
N ALA A 94 12.57 -65.24 -64.44
CA ALA A 94 13.79 -64.84 -63.78
C ALA A 94 14.90 -65.87 -63.98
N PHE A 95 16.12 -65.40 -64.23
CA PHE A 95 17.32 -66.22 -64.32
C PHE A 95 18.39 -65.65 -63.41
N LEU A 96 19.20 -66.50 -62.78
CA LEU A 96 20.35 -66.05 -61.99
C LEU A 96 21.63 -66.28 -62.79
N ILE A 97 22.30 -65.20 -63.21
CA ILE A 97 23.49 -65.24 -64.08
C ILE A 97 24.64 -64.40 -63.52
N PRO A 98 25.92 -64.66 -63.84
CA PRO A 98 27.05 -63.83 -63.38
C PRO A 98 27.00 -62.40 -63.93
N TYR A 99 27.52 -61.40 -63.20
CA TYR A 99 27.45 -59.97 -63.58
C TYR A 99 28.00 -59.64 -64.98
N GLY A 100 29.04 -60.36 -65.42
CA GLY A 100 29.66 -60.13 -66.73
C GLY A 100 28.90 -60.76 -67.90
N VAL A 101 27.89 -61.59 -67.63
CA VAL A 101 27.15 -62.33 -68.66
C VAL A 101 25.96 -61.52 -69.12
N GLN A 102 25.84 -61.35 -70.44
CA GLN A 102 24.70 -60.69 -71.06
C GLN A 102 23.73 -61.73 -71.64
N PRO A 103 22.41 -61.52 -71.51
CA PRO A 103 21.41 -62.42 -72.08
C PRO A 103 21.46 -62.39 -73.62
N LYS A 104 21.61 -63.55 -74.26
CA LYS A 104 21.74 -63.65 -75.73
C LYS A 104 20.49 -64.23 -76.40
N THR A 105 19.99 -65.35 -75.88
CA THR A 105 18.85 -66.07 -76.45
C THR A 105 17.95 -66.61 -75.34
N LEU A 106 16.65 -66.41 -75.44
CA LEU A 106 15.66 -67.10 -74.62
C LEU A 106 15.13 -68.31 -75.39
N GLU A 107 15.10 -69.47 -74.75
CA GLU A 107 14.63 -70.72 -75.34
C GLU A 107 13.45 -71.29 -74.56
N TYR A 108 12.48 -71.84 -75.29
CA TYR A 108 11.33 -72.55 -74.73
C TYR A 108 10.86 -73.65 -75.68
N GLN A 109 11.00 -74.92 -75.28
CA GLN A 109 10.49 -76.09 -76.02
C GLN A 109 10.79 -76.06 -77.53
N GLY A 110 12.03 -75.72 -77.91
CA GLY A 110 12.48 -75.66 -79.32
C GLY A 110 12.24 -74.33 -80.02
N ILE A 111 11.62 -73.34 -79.36
CA ILE A 111 11.55 -71.95 -79.82
C ILE A 111 12.77 -71.21 -79.28
N SER A 112 13.57 -70.62 -80.16
CA SER A 112 14.68 -69.72 -79.78
C SER A 112 14.34 -68.29 -80.17
N ILE A 113 14.52 -67.36 -79.23
CA ILE A 113 14.23 -65.93 -79.38
C ILE A 113 15.51 -65.16 -79.13
N SER A 114 15.98 -64.40 -80.12
CA SER A 114 17.13 -63.51 -79.93
C SER A 114 16.75 -62.36 -79.00
N LEU A 115 17.60 -62.11 -78.01
CA LEU A 115 17.49 -61.00 -77.06
C LEU A 115 18.32 -59.79 -77.51
N THR A 116 18.97 -59.88 -78.68
CA THR A 116 19.72 -58.77 -79.27
C THR A 116 18.76 -57.62 -79.61
N ASN A 117 19.12 -56.39 -79.20
CA ASN A 117 18.30 -55.18 -79.34
C ASN A 117 16.99 -55.16 -78.52
N VAL A 118 16.82 -56.04 -77.53
CA VAL A 118 15.78 -55.85 -76.53
C VAL A 118 16.21 -54.71 -75.60
N ARG A 119 15.28 -53.81 -75.25
CA ARG A 119 15.55 -52.72 -74.30
C ARG A 119 15.84 -53.32 -72.92
N THR A 120 17.03 -53.02 -72.40
CA THR A 120 17.39 -53.29 -71.00
C THR A 120 16.93 -52.15 -70.11
N LEU A 121 16.29 -52.50 -69.01
CA LEU A 121 15.98 -51.64 -67.88
C LEU A 121 16.82 -52.10 -66.69
N TYR A 122 17.02 -51.21 -65.72
CA TYR A 122 17.81 -51.47 -64.53
C TYR A 122 16.94 -51.35 -63.29
N LEU A 123 16.80 -52.46 -62.57
CA LEU A 123 16.09 -52.49 -61.29
C LEU A 123 17.08 -52.13 -60.18
N SER A 124 16.77 -51.09 -59.42
CA SER A 124 17.53 -50.65 -58.25
C SER A 124 16.78 -50.95 -56.96
N VAL A 125 17.54 -51.20 -55.89
CA VAL A 125 17.04 -51.42 -54.53
C VAL A 125 17.66 -50.37 -53.63
N ILE A 126 16.88 -49.37 -53.23
CA ILE A 126 17.39 -48.20 -52.52
C ILE A 126 16.79 -48.14 -51.12
N ASN A 127 17.64 -48.09 -50.11
CA ASN A 127 17.22 -47.80 -48.74
C ASN A 127 17.19 -46.28 -48.52
N VAL A 128 16.03 -45.72 -48.20
CA VAL A 128 15.83 -44.28 -48.04
C VAL A 128 15.84 -43.89 -46.57
N SER A 129 16.64 -42.90 -46.22
CA SER A 129 16.60 -42.26 -44.90
C SER A 129 15.99 -40.86 -44.99
N PHE A 130 15.35 -40.43 -43.92
CA PHE A 130 14.79 -39.08 -43.80
C PHE A 130 15.53 -38.32 -42.72
N ILE A 131 15.97 -37.10 -43.02
CA ILE A 131 16.55 -36.19 -42.03
C ILE A 131 15.90 -34.81 -42.14
N SER A 132 15.84 -34.11 -41.02
CA SER A 132 15.34 -32.75 -40.93
C SER A 132 16.41 -31.87 -40.27
N ASN A 133 16.52 -30.61 -40.71
CA ASN A 133 17.34 -29.61 -40.00
C ASN A 133 16.73 -29.19 -38.66
N ASP A 134 15.49 -29.59 -38.41
CA ASP A 134 14.76 -29.38 -37.17
C ASP A 134 14.44 -30.75 -36.54
N SER A 135 15.01 -31.00 -35.37
CA SER A 135 14.88 -32.25 -34.62
C SER A 135 13.44 -32.56 -34.18
N GLU A 136 12.57 -31.56 -34.15
CA GLU A 136 11.15 -31.70 -33.80
C GLU A 136 10.27 -31.97 -35.02
N VAL A 137 10.84 -32.06 -36.23
CA VAL A 137 10.10 -32.49 -37.43
C VAL A 137 10.58 -33.87 -37.85
N LYS A 138 9.65 -34.84 -37.84
CA LYS A 138 9.94 -36.22 -38.26
C LYS A 138 9.20 -36.55 -39.53
N THR A 139 9.79 -37.43 -40.32
CA THR A 139 9.20 -37.91 -41.57
C THR A 139 9.24 -39.43 -41.63
N SER A 140 8.18 -40.03 -42.14
CA SER A 140 8.07 -41.46 -42.40
C SER A 140 7.34 -41.72 -43.72
N LEU A 141 7.40 -42.96 -44.21
CA LEU A 141 6.56 -43.41 -45.32
C LEU A 141 5.16 -43.73 -44.82
N ASN A 142 4.15 -43.12 -45.44
CA ASN A 142 2.76 -43.33 -45.07
C ASN A 142 2.30 -44.74 -45.47
N GLY A 143 1.90 -45.55 -44.48
CA GLY A 143 1.36 -46.90 -44.69
C GLY A 143 2.38 -47.99 -45.04
N ASN A 144 3.68 -47.70 -45.06
CA ASN A 144 4.72 -48.70 -45.26
C ASN A 144 5.87 -48.51 -44.25
N PRO A 145 6.10 -49.47 -43.34
CA PRO A 145 7.22 -49.39 -42.38
C PRO A 145 8.59 -49.60 -43.04
N SER A 146 8.63 -50.11 -44.28
CA SER A 146 9.89 -50.33 -45.02
C SER A 146 10.35 -49.05 -45.70
N THR A 147 11.59 -48.65 -45.42
CA THR A 147 12.32 -47.59 -46.13
C THR A 147 12.94 -48.06 -47.46
N LEU A 148 12.71 -49.31 -47.83
CA LEU A 148 13.28 -49.93 -49.02
C LEU A 148 12.40 -49.66 -50.24
N LEU A 149 12.97 -49.05 -51.27
CA LEU A 149 12.35 -48.78 -52.55
C LEU A 149 12.89 -49.74 -53.61
N PHE A 150 11.98 -50.29 -54.40
CA PHE A 150 12.28 -51.06 -55.61
C PHE A 150 11.80 -50.24 -56.80
N GLY A 151 12.67 -49.96 -57.74
CA GLY A 151 12.26 -49.21 -58.92
C GLY A 151 13.18 -49.38 -60.10
N VAL A 152 12.62 -49.10 -61.27
CA VAL A 152 13.23 -49.36 -62.56
C VAL A 152 13.57 -48.04 -63.25
N ASN A 153 14.73 -47.94 -63.87
CA ASN A 153 15.16 -46.71 -64.52
C ASN A 153 14.17 -46.26 -65.62
N GLY A 154 13.94 -44.94 -65.69
CA GLY A 154 12.96 -44.35 -66.61
C GLY A 154 11.50 -44.47 -66.14
N GLN A 155 11.25 -45.03 -64.95
CA GLN A 155 9.98 -44.88 -64.24
C GLN A 155 10.19 -43.98 -63.02
N ASN A 156 9.22 -43.12 -62.76
CA ASN A 156 9.19 -42.28 -61.58
C ASN A 156 8.33 -42.96 -60.52
N GLU A 157 8.78 -42.93 -59.27
CA GLU A 157 8.06 -43.46 -58.13
C GLU A 157 7.56 -42.31 -57.25
N THR A 158 6.31 -42.40 -56.81
CA THR A 158 5.71 -41.40 -55.91
C THR A 158 5.73 -41.89 -54.48
N LEU A 159 6.61 -41.30 -53.67
CA LEU A 159 6.69 -41.53 -52.23
C LEU A 159 5.61 -40.69 -51.52
N LYS A 160 4.69 -41.36 -50.83
CA LYS A 160 3.72 -40.69 -49.95
C LYS A 160 4.33 -40.62 -48.56
N LEU A 161 4.78 -39.44 -48.16
CA LEU A 161 5.45 -39.21 -46.90
C LEU A 161 4.49 -38.59 -45.89
N GLU A 162 4.58 -39.01 -44.64
CA GLU A 162 3.95 -38.33 -43.51
C GLU A 162 5.01 -37.47 -42.83
N VAL A 163 4.81 -36.15 -42.82
CA VAL A 163 5.68 -35.18 -42.14
C VAL A 163 4.93 -34.68 -40.90
N GLN A 164 5.48 -34.97 -39.74
CA GLN A 164 4.88 -34.62 -38.45
C GLN A 164 5.71 -33.57 -37.73
N SER A 165 5.04 -32.52 -37.27
CA SER A 165 5.61 -31.55 -36.34
C SER A 165 5.37 -32.00 -34.91
N TYR A 166 6.44 -32.12 -34.12
CA TYR A 166 6.42 -32.35 -32.67
C TYR A 166 6.61 -31.04 -31.88
N HIS A 167 6.60 -29.89 -32.56
CA HIS A 167 6.54 -28.61 -31.86
C HIS A 167 5.22 -28.53 -31.09
N ASN A 168 5.30 -28.30 -29.79
CA ASN A 168 4.11 -28.17 -28.93
C ASN A 168 3.44 -26.79 -29.07
N SER A 169 4.18 -25.79 -29.57
CA SER A 169 3.78 -24.38 -29.58
C SER A 169 3.85 -23.72 -30.95
N LEU A 170 4.95 -23.97 -31.67
CA LEU A 170 5.33 -23.21 -32.84
C LEU A 170 4.90 -23.90 -34.15
N PRO A 171 4.19 -23.19 -35.04
CA PRO A 171 4.04 -23.63 -36.41
C PRO A 171 5.36 -23.48 -37.17
N VAL A 172 5.67 -24.47 -37.98
CA VAL A 172 6.94 -24.56 -38.71
C VAL A 172 6.67 -24.65 -40.20
N ILE A 173 7.45 -23.95 -41.01
CA ILE A 173 7.30 -23.96 -42.47
C ILE A 173 8.27 -24.95 -43.08
N LEU A 174 7.76 -25.97 -43.77
CA LEU A 174 8.55 -26.82 -44.67
C LEU A 174 8.77 -26.08 -45.99
N ASN A 175 10.01 -25.67 -46.26
CA ASN A 175 10.33 -24.81 -47.41
C ASN A 175 10.80 -25.60 -48.63
N LYS A 176 11.67 -26.60 -48.41
CA LYS A 176 12.30 -27.36 -49.49
C LYS A 176 12.62 -28.79 -49.03
N ILE A 177 12.66 -29.69 -50.00
CA ILE A 177 13.13 -31.06 -49.84
C ILE A 177 14.31 -31.25 -50.78
N ILE A 178 15.42 -31.75 -50.27
CA ILE A 178 16.61 -32.08 -51.06
C ILE A 178 16.80 -33.58 -51.03
N VAL A 179 17.25 -34.14 -52.14
CA VAL A 179 17.58 -35.56 -52.26
C VAL A 179 19.07 -35.69 -52.51
N SER A 180 19.73 -36.57 -51.77
CA SER A 180 21.11 -36.97 -51.98
C SER A 180 21.23 -38.50 -52.11
N GLY A 181 22.23 -38.98 -52.85
CA GLY A 181 22.47 -40.41 -53.06
C GLY A 181 21.95 -40.96 -54.39
N ASN A 182 21.51 -42.22 -54.39
CA ASN A 182 21.27 -43.01 -55.61
C ASN A 182 19.86 -42.87 -56.21
N ILE A 183 19.17 -41.75 -55.99
CA ILE A 183 17.91 -41.38 -56.65
C ILE A 183 17.93 -39.88 -56.95
N MET A 184 17.13 -39.44 -57.92
CA MET A 184 17.00 -38.02 -58.25
C MET A 184 15.60 -37.53 -57.91
N LEU A 185 15.52 -36.33 -57.33
CA LEU A 185 14.25 -35.64 -57.11
C LEU A 185 13.69 -35.12 -58.44
N VAL A 186 12.47 -35.55 -58.79
CA VAL A 186 11.77 -35.06 -59.99
C VAL A 186 10.90 -33.87 -59.62
N ARG A 187 10.03 -34.03 -58.63
CA ARG A 187 9.16 -32.98 -58.08
C ARG A 187 8.62 -33.37 -56.71
N TYR A 188 8.01 -32.42 -56.02
CA TYR A 188 7.31 -32.64 -54.75
C TYR A 188 6.04 -31.79 -54.71
N SER A 189 5.17 -32.04 -53.71
CA SER A 189 3.95 -31.27 -53.45
C SER A 189 4.21 -29.76 -53.33
N SER A 190 3.16 -28.94 -53.37
CA SER A 190 3.25 -27.49 -53.17
C SER A 190 3.89 -27.13 -51.83
N LEU A 191 5.11 -26.58 -51.89
CA LEU A 191 5.81 -25.91 -50.79
C LEU A 191 5.87 -24.40 -51.09
N PRO A 192 5.93 -23.51 -50.07
CA PRO A 192 6.04 -23.81 -48.64
C PRO A 192 4.75 -24.39 -48.02
N LEU A 193 4.90 -25.28 -47.03
CA LEU A 193 3.79 -25.87 -46.26
C LEU A 193 3.94 -25.49 -44.78
N VAL A 194 2.89 -24.91 -44.18
CA VAL A 194 2.87 -24.59 -42.75
C VAL A 194 2.38 -25.80 -41.95
N LEU A 195 3.28 -26.37 -41.16
CA LEU A 195 3.01 -27.47 -40.23
C LEU A 195 2.53 -26.88 -38.91
N ALA A 196 1.26 -27.10 -38.56
CA ALA A 196 0.73 -26.71 -37.25
C ALA A 196 1.39 -27.53 -36.11
N PRO A 197 1.41 -26.99 -34.88
CA PRO A 197 1.89 -27.73 -33.70
C PRO A 197 1.21 -29.09 -33.56
N GLU A 198 1.99 -30.13 -33.28
CA GLU A 198 1.53 -31.51 -33.04
C GLU A 198 0.72 -32.16 -34.18
N GLN A 199 0.77 -31.62 -35.40
CA GLN A 199 0.03 -32.14 -36.56
C GLN A 199 0.90 -32.90 -37.57
N SER A 200 0.27 -33.85 -38.26
CA SER A 200 0.84 -34.62 -39.38
C SER A 200 0.27 -34.17 -40.72
N TYR A 201 1.12 -34.14 -41.75
CA TYR A 201 0.76 -33.77 -43.11
C TYR A 201 1.27 -34.78 -44.12
N SER A 202 0.51 -34.98 -45.20
CA SER A 202 0.91 -35.85 -46.31
C SER A 202 1.64 -35.05 -47.38
N VAL A 203 2.87 -35.44 -47.70
CA VAL A 203 3.71 -34.84 -48.74
C VAL A 203 4.06 -35.90 -49.77
N ASN A 204 3.77 -35.62 -51.05
CA ASN A 204 4.15 -36.51 -52.14
C ASN A 204 5.50 -36.06 -52.70
N VAL A 205 6.45 -36.99 -52.81
CA VAL A 205 7.76 -36.77 -53.42
C VAL A 205 7.93 -37.73 -54.58
N GLU A 206 8.13 -37.21 -55.78
CA GLU A 206 8.38 -38.03 -56.97
C GLU A 206 9.88 -38.13 -57.22
N VAL A 207 10.39 -39.37 -57.27
CA VAL A 207 11.81 -39.67 -57.46
C VAL A 207 12.01 -40.54 -58.70
N SER A 208 13.16 -40.41 -59.34
CA SER A 208 13.56 -41.26 -60.47
C SER A 208 14.83 -42.05 -60.14
N PHE A 209 14.90 -43.27 -60.67
CA PHE A 209 16.02 -44.18 -60.47
C PHE A 209 17.16 -43.97 -61.48
N PRO A 210 18.41 -44.29 -61.10
CA PRO A 210 19.58 -44.11 -61.94
C PRO A 210 19.55 -45.07 -63.13
N ASN A 211 20.30 -44.76 -64.20
CA ASN A 211 20.47 -45.63 -65.36
C ASN A 211 21.47 -46.77 -65.10
N SER A 212 21.35 -47.43 -63.95
CA SER A 212 22.15 -48.58 -63.53
C SER A 212 21.42 -49.33 -62.42
N SER A 213 21.74 -50.62 -62.24
CA SER A 213 21.16 -51.44 -61.18
C SER A 213 22.01 -51.30 -59.92
N ILE A 214 21.53 -50.52 -58.95
CA ILE A 214 22.26 -50.19 -57.72
C ILE A 214 21.53 -50.73 -56.48
N TYR A 215 22.25 -51.45 -55.63
CA TYR A 215 21.87 -51.63 -54.23
C TYR A 215 22.59 -50.58 -53.39
N GLY A 216 21.84 -49.67 -52.76
CA GLY A 216 22.46 -48.55 -52.06
C GLY A 216 21.50 -47.74 -51.21
N THR A 217 21.95 -46.56 -50.80
CA THR A 217 21.18 -45.65 -49.96
C THR A 217 20.86 -44.34 -50.68
N ALA A 218 19.80 -43.70 -50.22
CA ALA A 218 19.47 -42.32 -50.52
C ALA A 218 18.98 -41.61 -49.26
N GLN A 219 19.06 -40.29 -49.25
CA GLN A 219 18.62 -39.47 -48.13
C GLN A 219 17.75 -38.32 -48.65
N LEU A 220 16.59 -38.15 -48.00
CA LEU A 220 15.70 -37.01 -48.20
C LEU A 220 15.88 -36.07 -47.02
N GLU A 221 16.33 -34.85 -47.32
CA GLU A 221 16.55 -33.78 -46.34
C GLU A 221 15.40 -32.78 -46.39
N PHE A 222 14.72 -32.62 -45.25
CA PHE A 222 13.62 -31.69 -45.06
C PHE A 222 14.15 -30.42 -44.42
N TYR A 223 13.99 -29.29 -45.11
CA TYR A 223 14.42 -28.00 -44.61
C TYR A 223 13.23 -27.19 -44.16
N THR A 224 13.19 -26.95 -42.86
CA THR A 224 12.16 -26.20 -42.19
C THR A 224 12.69 -24.87 -41.64
N SER A 225 11.78 -23.92 -41.42
CA SER A 225 12.08 -22.65 -40.76
C SER A 225 10.88 -22.15 -39.96
N ILE A 226 11.14 -21.38 -38.91
CA ILE A 226 10.12 -20.59 -38.21
C ILE A 226 10.02 -19.21 -38.89
N ASN A 227 8.80 -18.78 -39.23
CA ASN A 227 8.58 -17.45 -39.82
C ASN A 227 8.47 -16.38 -38.73
N SER A 228 9.62 -15.86 -38.27
CA SER A 228 9.69 -14.82 -37.26
C SER A 228 8.90 -13.55 -37.62
N THR A 229 8.77 -13.24 -38.92
CA THR A 229 8.03 -12.05 -39.40
C THR A 229 6.51 -12.17 -39.24
N ALA A 230 5.99 -13.37 -38.99
CA ALA A 230 4.57 -13.59 -38.70
C ALA A 230 4.16 -13.12 -37.30
N TYR A 231 5.14 -12.81 -36.44
CA TYR A 231 4.94 -12.41 -35.06
C TYR A 231 5.18 -10.92 -34.91
N SER A 232 4.33 -10.27 -34.12
CA SER A 232 4.55 -8.90 -33.66
C SER A 232 4.00 -8.78 -32.26
N GLY A 233 4.56 -7.86 -31.48
CA GLY A 233 4.15 -7.74 -30.10
C GLY A 233 4.64 -6.49 -29.43
N ILE A 234 4.05 -6.25 -28.26
CA ILE A 234 4.38 -5.13 -27.39
C ILE A 234 4.57 -5.70 -25.99
N VAL A 235 5.67 -5.31 -25.35
CA VAL A 235 6.01 -5.66 -23.99
C VAL A 235 5.87 -4.40 -23.14
N ASN A 236 4.96 -4.43 -22.18
CA ASN A 236 4.79 -3.38 -21.19
C ASN A 236 5.26 -3.91 -19.84
N ALA A 237 6.30 -3.29 -19.27
CA ALA A 237 6.70 -3.60 -17.90
C ALA A 237 5.57 -3.17 -16.97
N LEU A 238 5.10 -4.10 -16.14
CA LEU A 238 4.08 -3.83 -15.13
C LEU A 238 4.74 -3.45 -13.81
N VAL A 239 5.60 -4.34 -13.32
CA VAL A 239 6.06 -4.32 -11.93
C VAL A 239 7.55 -4.64 -11.84
N ASN A 240 8.25 -3.90 -10.98
CA ASN A 240 9.55 -4.30 -10.43
C ASN A 240 9.42 -4.52 -8.92
N ASP A 241 9.63 -5.75 -8.47
CA ASP A 241 9.36 -6.16 -7.10
C ASP A 241 10.59 -6.78 -6.42
N THR A 242 11.35 -5.95 -5.72
CA THR A 242 12.40 -6.40 -4.80
C THR A 242 11.83 -6.85 -3.45
N VAL A 243 10.62 -6.41 -3.11
CA VAL A 243 10.03 -6.56 -1.78
C VAL A 243 9.54 -7.99 -1.57
N TYR A 244 8.84 -8.55 -2.57
CA TYR A 244 8.41 -9.94 -2.54
C TYR A 244 9.60 -10.91 -2.54
N ALA A 245 10.67 -10.61 -3.29
CA ALA A 245 11.91 -11.40 -3.25
C ALA A 245 12.54 -11.44 -1.85
N ILE A 246 12.60 -10.30 -1.16
CA ILE A 246 13.09 -10.22 0.22
C ILE A 246 12.17 -10.99 1.17
N ASN A 247 10.85 -10.89 1.02
CA ASN A 247 9.88 -11.59 1.86
C ASN A 247 9.97 -13.13 1.69
N GLU A 248 10.27 -13.61 0.48
CA GLU A 248 10.54 -15.02 0.19
C GLU A 248 11.98 -15.45 0.57
N GLY A 249 12.75 -14.57 1.23
CA GLY A 249 14.10 -14.88 1.72
C GLY A 249 15.18 -14.90 0.64
N VAL A 250 14.91 -14.33 -0.53
CA VAL A 250 15.84 -14.31 -1.67
C VAL A 250 16.51 -12.94 -1.77
N LEU A 251 17.67 -12.80 -1.12
CA LEU A 251 18.45 -11.56 -1.16
C LEU A 251 19.18 -11.40 -2.51
N GLY A 252 19.21 -10.16 -3.02
CA GLY A 252 19.92 -9.79 -4.26
C GLY A 252 19.14 -10.03 -5.55
N GLU A 253 17.91 -10.51 -5.45
CA GLU A 253 17.01 -10.78 -6.58
C GLU A 253 15.81 -9.82 -6.58
N THR A 254 15.10 -9.78 -7.70
CA THR A 254 13.87 -9.02 -7.90
C THR A 254 12.98 -9.74 -8.90
N TYR A 255 11.67 -9.50 -8.81
CA TYR A 255 10.71 -10.01 -9.78
C TYR A 255 10.28 -8.93 -10.75
N LEU A 256 10.46 -9.19 -12.05
CA LEU A 256 9.99 -8.32 -13.12
C LEU A 256 8.75 -8.94 -13.74
N ALA A 257 7.63 -8.22 -13.71
CA ALA A 257 6.40 -8.64 -14.38
C ALA A 257 6.18 -7.82 -15.66
N TYR A 258 5.79 -8.50 -16.74
CA TYR A 258 5.48 -7.88 -18.03
C TYR A 258 4.10 -8.30 -18.51
N ASN A 259 3.37 -7.37 -19.10
CA ASN A 259 2.26 -7.71 -19.98
C ASN A 259 2.77 -7.78 -21.41
N VAL A 260 2.67 -8.96 -22.00
CA VAL A 260 3.14 -9.27 -23.34
C VAL A 260 1.94 -9.51 -24.23
N THR A 261 1.73 -8.59 -25.16
CA THR A 261 0.74 -8.78 -26.22
C THR A 261 1.44 -9.41 -27.43
N THR A 262 1.09 -10.64 -27.76
CA THR A 262 1.62 -11.35 -28.95
C THR A 262 0.53 -11.42 -30.01
N SER A 263 0.83 -10.93 -31.21
CA SER A 263 0.00 -11.03 -32.40
C SER A 263 0.64 -11.99 -33.38
N TYR A 264 -0.15 -12.88 -33.99
CA TYR A 264 0.36 -13.90 -34.91
C TYR A 264 -0.45 -13.96 -36.20
N ASN A 265 0.26 -13.92 -37.34
CA ASN A 265 -0.30 -13.98 -38.69
C ASN A 265 0.49 -14.95 -39.60
N GLY A 266 0.65 -16.21 -39.17
CA GLY A 266 1.46 -17.21 -39.91
C GLY A 266 0.67 -18.35 -40.55
N GLY A 267 -0.62 -18.15 -40.84
CA GLY A 267 -1.42 -19.09 -41.65
C GLY A 267 -1.82 -20.41 -40.97
N SER A 268 -1.50 -20.60 -39.69
CA SER A 268 -1.87 -21.78 -38.89
C SER A 268 -2.23 -21.38 -37.45
N VAL A 269 -2.39 -22.34 -36.54
CA VAL A 269 -2.51 -22.08 -35.09
C VAL A 269 -1.11 -21.94 -34.48
N PHE A 270 -0.95 -20.97 -33.59
CA PHE A 270 0.19 -20.84 -32.69
C PHE A 270 -0.30 -21.01 -31.27
N ILE A 271 0.38 -21.83 -30.48
CA ILE A 271 0.02 -22.09 -29.08
C ILE A 271 1.04 -21.36 -28.21
N LEU A 272 0.65 -20.21 -27.67
CA LEU A 272 1.50 -19.37 -26.83
C LEU A 272 1.67 -20.04 -25.47
N ASN A 273 2.89 -20.47 -25.15
CA ASN A 273 3.25 -21.05 -23.87
C ASN A 273 4.13 -20.07 -23.06
N PRO A 274 3.67 -19.56 -21.91
CA PRO A 274 4.45 -18.69 -21.03
C PRO A 274 5.85 -19.23 -20.69
N ASP A 275 6.00 -20.55 -20.53
CA ASP A 275 7.26 -21.18 -20.11
C ASP A 275 8.38 -21.11 -21.17
N GLN A 276 8.02 -20.79 -22.42
CA GLN A 276 8.96 -20.64 -23.53
C GLN A 276 9.51 -19.23 -23.67
N PHE A 277 9.05 -18.29 -22.84
CA PHE A 277 9.63 -16.96 -22.79
C PHE A 277 10.90 -16.92 -21.95
N VAL A 278 11.92 -16.27 -22.51
CA VAL A 278 13.20 -16.02 -21.87
C VAL A 278 13.46 -14.52 -21.88
N LEU A 279 13.65 -13.94 -20.69
CA LEU A 279 14.05 -12.56 -20.54
C LEU A 279 15.58 -12.46 -20.65
N ILE A 280 16.04 -11.68 -21.62
CA ILE A 280 17.45 -11.36 -21.84
C ILE A 280 17.78 -10.05 -21.14
N THR A 281 18.82 -10.08 -20.31
CA THR A 281 19.30 -8.92 -19.55
C THR A 281 20.80 -8.74 -19.73
N ASN A 282 21.35 -7.64 -19.23
CA ASN A 282 22.81 -7.45 -19.16
C ASN A 282 23.53 -8.42 -18.19
N ASN A 283 22.80 -9.18 -17.37
CA ASN A 283 23.36 -10.11 -16.39
C ASN A 283 23.18 -11.59 -16.76
N GLY A 284 22.34 -11.90 -17.75
CA GLY A 284 22.04 -13.27 -18.16
C GLY A 284 20.62 -13.44 -18.71
N ASN A 285 20.25 -14.71 -18.87
CA ASN A 285 19.00 -15.16 -19.46
C ASN A 285 18.13 -15.84 -18.38
N TYR A 286 16.87 -15.43 -18.27
CA TYR A 286 15.99 -15.87 -17.19
C TYR A 286 14.65 -16.35 -17.74
N SER A 287 14.25 -17.57 -17.39
CA SER A 287 12.96 -18.14 -17.79
C SER A 287 11.81 -17.58 -16.97
N ALA A 288 10.63 -17.47 -17.59
CA ALA A 288 9.40 -17.11 -16.90
C ALA A 288 9.11 -18.08 -15.74
N GLN A 289 8.53 -17.56 -14.66
CA GLN A 289 8.22 -18.27 -13.44
C GLN A 289 6.71 -18.30 -13.22
N ASN A 290 6.19 -19.46 -12.82
CA ASN A 290 4.80 -19.59 -12.40
C ASN A 290 4.68 -19.24 -10.91
N ILE A 291 4.64 -17.95 -10.61
CA ILE A 291 4.46 -17.42 -9.26
C ILE A 291 3.27 -16.46 -9.21
N TYR A 292 2.67 -16.34 -8.02
CA TYR A 292 1.63 -15.37 -7.77
C TYR A 292 2.23 -14.12 -7.14
N LEU A 293 2.28 -13.02 -7.90
CA LEU A 293 2.60 -11.70 -7.36
C LEU A 293 1.29 -10.99 -6.99
N PRO A 294 1.14 -10.50 -5.75
CA PRO A 294 -0.05 -9.76 -5.33
C PRO A 294 -0.33 -8.56 -6.23
N GLY A 295 -1.59 -8.35 -6.62
CA GLY A 295 -2.00 -7.26 -7.51
C GLY A 295 -1.65 -7.47 -8.99
N VAL A 296 -0.82 -8.45 -9.33
CA VAL A 296 -0.47 -8.82 -10.70
C VAL A 296 -1.35 -9.98 -11.15
N PRO A 297 -2.02 -9.91 -12.32
CA PRO A 297 -2.76 -11.05 -12.86
C PRO A 297 -1.85 -12.28 -12.98
N SER A 298 -2.28 -13.43 -12.47
CA SER A 298 -1.50 -14.66 -12.58
C SER A 298 -1.47 -15.14 -14.03
N SER A 299 -0.27 -15.37 -14.54
CA SER A 299 -0.06 -16.09 -15.79
C SER A 299 -0.38 -17.55 -15.55
N SER A 300 -1.42 -18.12 -16.16
CA SER A 300 -1.75 -19.52 -15.86
C SER A 300 -2.26 -20.34 -17.03
N LYS A 301 -2.28 -19.81 -18.25
CA LYS A 301 -2.85 -20.56 -19.37
C LYS A 301 -2.03 -20.45 -20.64
N THR A 302 -1.74 -21.61 -21.20
CA THR A 302 -1.42 -21.74 -22.62
C THR A 302 -2.59 -21.18 -23.43
N VAL A 303 -2.31 -20.25 -24.34
CA VAL A 303 -3.34 -19.61 -25.18
C VAL A 303 -3.12 -19.96 -26.64
N SER A 304 -4.13 -20.56 -27.27
CA SER A 304 -4.14 -20.80 -28.70
C SER A 304 -4.53 -19.53 -29.46
N ILE A 305 -3.62 -19.01 -30.28
CA ILE A 305 -3.87 -17.92 -31.21
C ILE A 305 -4.25 -18.54 -32.56
N THR A 306 -5.53 -18.42 -32.93
CA THR A 306 -6.02 -18.83 -34.26
C THR A 306 -5.50 -17.88 -35.35
N VAL A 307 -5.61 -18.31 -36.62
CA VAL A 307 -5.04 -17.59 -37.79
C VAL A 307 -5.43 -16.10 -37.76
N SER A 308 -4.43 -15.21 -37.59
CA SER A 308 -4.62 -13.75 -37.38
C SER A 308 -5.29 -13.37 -36.05
N GLY A 309 -4.65 -13.69 -34.93
CA GLY A 309 -5.15 -13.39 -33.58
C GLY A 309 -4.14 -12.64 -32.71
N LYS A 310 -4.60 -12.28 -31.50
CA LYS A 310 -3.78 -11.69 -30.44
C LYS A 310 -4.05 -12.38 -29.11
N ALA A 311 -3.00 -12.57 -28.31
CA ALA A 311 -3.09 -12.97 -26.91
C ALA A 311 -2.34 -11.97 -26.05
N VAL A 312 -2.82 -11.78 -24.83
CA VAL A 312 -2.16 -10.98 -23.80
C VAL A 312 -1.86 -11.91 -22.64
N GLU A 313 -0.59 -12.03 -22.31
CA GLU A 313 -0.14 -12.81 -21.17
C GLU A 313 0.67 -11.93 -20.23
N THR A 314 0.51 -12.16 -18.94
CA THR A 314 1.42 -11.63 -17.94
C THR A 314 2.58 -12.60 -17.82
N LEU A 315 3.82 -12.15 -17.71
CA LEU A 315 5.00 -13.00 -17.51
C LEU A 315 5.81 -12.46 -16.35
N ILE A 316 6.29 -13.34 -15.48
CA ILE A 316 7.03 -12.95 -14.28
C ILE A 316 8.41 -13.60 -14.32
N PHE A 317 9.46 -12.81 -14.14
CA PHE A 317 10.85 -13.26 -14.19
C PHE A 317 11.55 -12.95 -12.88
N LYS A 318 12.28 -13.92 -12.34
CA LYS A 318 13.18 -13.72 -11.21
C LYS A 318 14.57 -13.39 -11.75
N VAL A 319 15.10 -12.22 -11.41
CA VAL A 319 16.39 -11.73 -11.89
C VAL A 319 17.18 -11.02 -10.77
N PRO A 320 18.51 -10.90 -10.87
CA PRO A 320 19.30 -10.08 -9.96
C PRO A 320 18.84 -8.61 -9.96
N THR A 321 18.87 -7.93 -8.80
CA THR A 321 18.32 -6.57 -8.62
C THR A 321 18.93 -5.51 -9.57
N ASN A 322 20.15 -5.72 -10.06
CA ASN A 322 20.84 -4.82 -10.98
C ASN A 322 20.65 -5.18 -12.47
N SER A 323 19.78 -6.15 -12.78
CA SER A 323 19.51 -6.58 -14.15
C SER A 323 18.71 -5.54 -14.91
N LYS A 324 19.18 -5.20 -16.11
CA LYS A 324 18.54 -4.31 -17.07
C LYS A 324 17.96 -5.16 -18.20
N PRO A 325 16.63 -5.19 -18.36
CA PRO A 325 15.96 -5.85 -19.46
C PRO A 325 16.44 -5.31 -20.80
N LEU A 326 16.71 -6.21 -21.75
CA LEU A 326 17.08 -5.87 -23.13
C LEU A 326 15.99 -6.36 -24.08
N PHE A 327 15.79 -7.69 -24.09
CA PHE A 327 14.87 -8.35 -25.01
C PHE A 327 14.08 -9.42 -24.28
N LEU A 328 12.91 -9.73 -24.82
CA LEU A 328 12.12 -10.88 -24.45
C LEU A 328 12.08 -11.80 -25.66
N GLU A 329 12.69 -12.98 -25.55
CA GLU A 329 12.74 -13.99 -26.59
C GLU A 329 11.67 -15.05 -26.35
N TYR A 330 11.02 -15.51 -27.41
CA TYR A 330 10.22 -16.73 -27.40
C TYR A 330 11.02 -17.86 -28.04
N VAL A 331 11.38 -18.86 -27.25
CA VAL A 331 12.31 -19.91 -27.65
C VAL A 331 11.56 -21.25 -27.75
N SER A 332 11.74 -21.96 -28.87
CA SER A 332 11.23 -23.32 -29.05
C SER A 332 11.86 -24.29 -28.03
N HIS A 333 11.31 -25.50 -27.93
CA HIS A 333 11.86 -26.51 -27.03
C HIS A 333 13.28 -26.95 -27.42
N ASN A 334 13.61 -26.90 -28.73
CA ASN A 334 14.96 -27.17 -29.24
C ASN A 334 15.93 -25.96 -29.16
N GLY A 335 15.54 -24.83 -28.56
CA GLY A 335 16.42 -23.67 -28.34
C GLY A 335 16.48 -22.67 -29.49
N GLN A 336 15.65 -22.80 -30.53
CA GLN A 336 15.56 -21.82 -31.62
C GLN A 336 14.70 -20.62 -31.22
N ILE A 337 15.19 -19.42 -31.53
CA ILE A 337 14.45 -18.17 -31.29
C ILE A 337 13.38 -18.02 -32.38
N ALA A 338 12.11 -18.03 -31.97
CA ALA A 338 10.99 -17.82 -32.88
C ALA A 338 10.77 -16.33 -33.19
N PHE A 339 10.79 -15.50 -32.16
CA PHE A 339 10.69 -14.04 -32.24
C PHE A 339 11.22 -13.39 -30.97
N GLU A 340 11.54 -12.11 -31.07
CA GLU A 340 12.00 -11.28 -29.96
C GLU A 340 11.22 -9.96 -29.92
N PHE A 341 10.99 -9.46 -28.71
CA PHE A 341 10.43 -8.14 -28.47
C PHE A 341 11.37 -7.31 -27.60
N ASN A 342 11.39 -6.00 -27.82
CA ASN A 342 12.12 -5.09 -26.95
C ASN A 342 11.48 -5.09 -25.55
N ALA A 343 12.25 -5.44 -24.52
CA ALA A 343 11.82 -5.46 -23.13
C ALA A 343 12.21 -4.20 -22.35
N TYR A 344 12.96 -3.28 -22.99
CA TYR A 344 13.34 -2.00 -22.39
C TYR A 344 12.13 -1.07 -22.32
N SER A 345 11.36 -1.21 -21.25
CA SER A 345 10.20 -0.40 -20.93
C SER A 345 10.37 0.21 -19.54
N PRO A 346 10.09 1.52 -19.34
CA PRO A 346 10.15 2.12 -18.01
C PRO A 346 9.15 1.41 -17.09
N ILE A 347 9.60 1.05 -15.90
CA ILE A 347 8.76 0.43 -14.87
C ILE A 347 7.63 1.40 -14.53
N THR A 348 6.39 0.98 -14.73
CA THR A 348 5.22 1.81 -14.47
C THR A 348 4.75 1.73 -13.02
N GLU A 349 4.98 0.60 -12.33
CA GLU A 349 4.49 0.36 -10.97
C GLU A 349 5.53 -0.36 -10.11
N ASN A 350 5.53 -0.07 -8.81
CA ASN A 350 6.28 -0.81 -7.81
C ASN A 350 5.31 -1.46 -6.80
N VAL A 351 5.69 -2.62 -6.26
CA VAL A 351 4.97 -3.26 -5.16
C VAL A 351 5.50 -2.75 -3.83
N LEU A 352 4.58 -2.46 -2.92
CA LEU A 352 4.84 -2.07 -1.56
C LEU A 352 4.26 -3.12 -0.61
N PHE A 353 5.04 -3.51 0.40
CA PHE A 353 4.58 -4.35 1.50
C PHE A 353 4.53 -3.51 2.79
N ILE A 354 3.31 -3.24 3.26
CA ILE A 354 3.09 -2.48 4.48
C ILE A 354 2.81 -3.46 5.62
N ASN A 355 3.76 -3.58 6.54
CA ASN A 355 3.66 -4.45 7.71
C ASN A 355 2.50 -3.99 8.60
N HIS A 356 2.54 -2.74 9.08
CA HIS A 356 1.51 -2.18 9.95
C HIS A 356 1.27 -0.69 9.66
N PHE A 357 0.02 -0.26 9.86
CA PHE A 357 -0.33 1.14 10.00
C PHE A 357 -0.35 1.49 11.48
N LEU A 358 0.60 2.32 11.90
CA LEU A 358 0.73 2.80 13.28
C LEU A 358 0.14 4.21 13.36
N ALA A 359 -0.62 4.50 14.41
CA ALA A 359 -1.10 5.84 14.68
C ALA A 359 -0.47 6.42 15.95
N THR A 360 -0.11 7.69 15.90
CA THR A 360 0.42 8.46 17.03
C THR A 360 -0.20 9.85 17.06
N THR A 361 -0.08 10.52 18.20
CA THR A 361 -0.49 11.91 18.39
C THR A 361 0.51 12.62 19.29
N ASN A 362 0.62 13.94 19.13
CA ASN A 362 1.42 14.81 20.00
C ASN A 362 0.80 15.01 21.40
N ASP A 363 -0.41 14.51 21.65
CA ASP A 363 -1.13 14.61 22.92
C ASP A 363 -1.45 13.23 23.52
N SER A 364 -0.83 12.91 24.67
CA SER A 364 -0.99 11.62 25.35
C SER A 364 -2.39 11.32 25.90
N LYS A 365 -3.29 12.31 25.90
CA LYS A 365 -4.72 12.15 26.28
C LYS A 365 -5.63 12.06 25.07
N VAL A 366 -5.08 12.17 23.86
CA VAL A 366 -5.79 11.83 22.63
C VAL A 366 -5.34 10.44 22.22
N PHE A 367 -6.29 9.60 21.80
CA PHE A 367 -5.97 8.30 21.23
C PHE A 367 -6.35 8.32 19.77
N VAL A 368 -5.42 7.89 18.93
CA VAL A 368 -5.65 7.72 17.51
C VAL A 368 -5.56 6.22 17.23
N ASN A 369 -6.64 5.67 16.69
CA ASN A 369 -6.65 4.32 16.16
C ASN A 369 -7.02 4.39 14.69
N ASN A 370 -6.56 3.44 13.89
CA ASN A 370 -6.83 3.43 12.47
C ASN A 370 -7.33 2.05 12.03
N ILE A 371 -8.37 2.07 11.21
CA ILE A 371 -8.84 0.88 10.51
C ILE A 371 -8.68 1.14 9.02
N PHE A 372 -8.02 0.19 8.39
CA PHE A 372 -7.84 0.19 6.97
C PHE A 372 -9.09 -0.38 6.29
N LEU A 373 -9.72 0.37 5.37
CA LEU A 373 -10.93 -0.05 4.66
C LEU A 373 -10.58 -0.62 3.28
N GLY A 374 -9.89 -1.75 3.24
CA GLY A 374 -9.60 -2.44 2.00
C GLY A 374 -10.70 -3.41 1.58
N ASN A 375 -11.77 -2.94 0.93
CA ASN A 375 -12.76 -3.82 0.29
C ASN A 375 -12.46 -4.11 -1.20
N SER A 376 -11.34 -3.64 -1.75
CA SER A 376 -11.03 -3.78 -3.19
C SER A 376 -9.62 -4.26 -3.49
N ILE A 377 -8.88 -4.71 -2.48
CA ILE A 377 -7.49 -5.12 -2.69
C ILE A 377 -7.50 -6.59 -3.07
N THR A 378 -7.08 -6.87 -4.28
CA THR A 378 -6.50 -8.15 -4.70
C THR A 378 -5.24 -8.52 -3.90
N GLY A 379 -4.86 -7.71 -2.90
CA GLY A 379 -3.79 -7.93 -1.94
C GLY A 379 -4.23 -8.93 -0.88
N SER A 380 -3.75 -10.15 -1.04
CA SER A 380 -3.89 -11.22 -0.07
C SER A 380 -3.25 -10.80 1.26
N TYR A 381 -3.98 -10.92 2.37
CA TYR A 381 -3.43 -10.73 3.72
C TYR A 381 -2.47 -11.90 4.02
N TYR A 382 -1.20 -11.77 3.62
CA TYR A 382 -0.16 -12.76 3.83
C TYR A 382 0.78 -12.27 4.95
N ASN A 383 1.02 -13.10 5.96
CA ASN A 383 1.99 -12.85 7.04
C ASN A 383 1.92 -11.42 7.64
N SER A 384 0.77 -11.05 8.20
CA SER A 384 0.59 -9.84 9.04
C SER A 384 0.78 -8.48 8.35
N GLY A 385 0.76 -8.38 7.02
CA GLY A 385 0.87 -7.11 6.28
C GLY A 385 -0.01 -7.03 5.01
N TYR A 386 0.15 -5.93 4.27
CA TYR A 386 -0.63 -5.60 3.06
C TYR A 386 0.28 -5.40 1.85
N TYR A 387 -0.02 -6.08 0.74
CA TYR A 387 0.59 -5.82 -0.56
C TYR A 387 -0.23 -4.82 -1.37
N LEU A 388 0.43 -3.79 -1.89
CA LEU A 388 -0.19 -2.65 -2.56
C LEU A 388 0.65 -2.24 -3.79
N LEU A 389 -0.02 -1.78 -4.84
CA LEU A 389 0.67 -1.18 -5.99
C LEU A 389 0.83 0.33 -5.78
N SER A 390 1.94 0.90 -6.23
CA SER A 390 2.23 2.34 -6.06
C SER A 390 1.19 3.29 -6.68
N THR A 391 0.38 2.81 -7.62
CA THR A 391 -0.70 3.57 -8.28
C THR A 391 -2.01 3.55 -7.49
N GLU A 392 -2.13 2.69 -6.48
CA GLU A 392 -3.34 2.56 -5.68
C GLU A 392 -3.52 3.73 -4.70
N LYS A 393 -4.79 4.13 -4.53
CA LYS A 393 -5.21 5.09 -3.51
C LYS A 393 -5.83 4.34 -2.36
N ILE A 394 -5.37 4.64 -1.15
CA ILE A 394 -5.69 3.84 0.03
C ILE A 394 -6.63 4.62 0.95
N PRO A 395 -7.89 4.20 1.11
CA PRO A 395 -8.77 4.76 2.12
C PRO A 395 -8.42 4.20 3.52
N VAL A 396 -8.08 5.09 4.45
CA VAL A 396 -7.85 4.77 5.86
C VAL A 396 -8.88 5.51 6.71
N VAL A 397 -9.56 4.78 7.59
CA VAL A 397 -10.43 5.37 8.60
C VAL A 397 -9.63 5.61 9.87
N VAL A 398 -9.66 6.84 10.35
CA VAL A 398 -8.97 7.27 11.56
C VAL A 398 -10.02 7.58 12.62
N TYR A 399 -9.93 6.89 13.75
CA TYR A 399 -10.71 7.12 14.96
C TYR A 399 -9.89 7.98 15.89
N ILE A 400 -10.38 9.17 16.21
CA ILE A 400 -9.72 10.08 17.14
C ILE A 400 -10.60 10.22 18.37
N THR A 401 -10.11 9.72 19.50
CA THR A 401 -10.78 9.77 20.79
C THR A 401 -10.14 10.84 21.66
N ASN A 402 -10.94 11.84 22.06
CA ASN A 402 -10.51 12.83 23.03
C ASN A 402 -10.80 12.35 24.45
N ASN A 403 -9.78 11.85 25.16
CA ASN A 403 -9.90 11.45 26.57
C ASN A 403 -9.57 12.59 27.54
N HIS A 404 -9.46 13.84 27.07
CA HIS A 404 -9.53 14.97 27.98
C HIS A 404 -10.94 15.04 28.56
N GLY A 405 -11.01 14.99 29.89
CA GLY A 405 -12.26 15.25 30.61
C GLY A 405 -12.63 16.74 30.66
N GLN A 406 -11.77 17.65 30.18
CA GLN A 406 -11.87 19.09 30.46
C GLN A 406 -12.01 19.96 29.22
N VAL A 407 -11.27 19.70 28.14
CA VAL A 407 -11.15 20.59 26.96
C VAL A 407 -11.46 19.86 25.65
N PRO A 408 -12.14 20.51 24.68
CA PRO A 408 -12.19 19.96 23.34
C PRO A 408 -10.80 20.04 22.71
N VAL A 409 -10.54 19.15 21.75
CA VAL A 409 -9.28 19.12 21.01
C VAL A 409 -9.56 19.38 19.55
N GLU A 410 -8.79 20.26 18.94
CA GLU A 410 -8.78 20.51 17.50
C GLU A 410 -7.81 19.54 16.82
N ALA A 411 -8.29 18.85 15.77
CA ALA A 411 -7.43 18.11 14.85
C ALA A 411 -6.86 19.08 13.81
N GLN A 412 -5.56 19.39 13.90
CA GLN A 412 -4.93 20.38 13.01
C GLN A 412 -4.45 19.74 11.71
N ASP A 413 -3.54 18.78 11.81
CA ASP A 413 -2.93 18.18 10.64
C ASP A 413 -2.58 16.70 10.86
N ILE A 414 -2.34 15.97 9.77
CA ILE A 414 -1.75 14.63 9.83
C ILE A 414 -0.49 14.63 8.99
N SER A 415 0.60 14.22 9.63
CA SER A 415 1.83 13.88 8.94
C SER A 415 1.93 12.37 8.76
N ILE A 416 2.50 11.96 7.62
CA ILE A 416 2.71 10.55 7.28
C ILE A 416 4.21 10.30 7.22
N LYS A 417 4.67 9.29 7.95
CA LYS A 417 6.03 8.76 7.82
C LYS A 417 5.98 7.41 7.12
N GLY A 418 6.57 7.34 5.92
CA GLY A 418 6.57 6.16 5.06
C GLY A 418 6.51 6.55 3.58
N PRO A 419 6.33 5.59 2.66
CA PRO A 419 6.25 5.80 1.21
C PRO A 419 4.88 6.34 0.78
N ALA A 420 4.23 7.15 1.61
CA ALA A 420 2.85 7.59 1.40
C ALA A 420 2.70 9.07 1.72
N THR A 421 1.80 9.73 1.02
CA THR A 421 1.41 11.12 1.25
C THR A 421 -0.11 11.21 1.37
N VAL A 422 -0.61 12.24 2.06
CA VAL A 422 -2.06 12.46 2.15
C VAL A 422 -2.55 13.04 0.83
N PHE A 423 -3.40 12.29 0.13
CA PHE A 423 -4.03 12.74 -1.12
C PHE A 423 -5.25 13.63 -0.85
N SER A 424 -6.09 13.24 0.12
CA SER A 424 -7.25 14.02 0.54
C SER A 424 -7.62 13.73 1.99
N GLN A 425 -8.11 14.75 2.69
CA GLN A 425 -8.56 14.68 4.07
C GLN A 425 -9.79 15.54 4.32
N ASN A 426 -10.58 15.18 5.34
CA ASN A 426 -11.82 15.87 5.70
C ASN A 426 -11.90 16.29 7.18
N TYR A 427 -10.77 16.38 7.89
CA TYR A 427 -10.77 16.58 9.35
C TYR A 427 -10.09 17.87 9.85
N THR A 428 -9.34 18.59 9.01
CA THR A 428 -8.57 19.78 9.45
C THR A 428 -9.48 20.87 10.02
N GLY A 429 -9.15 21.35 11.23
CA GLY A 429 -9.90 22.40 11.92
C GLY A 429 -11.20 21.90 12.60
N THR A 430 -11.41 20.59 12.67
CA THR A 430 -12.56 20.02 13.38
C THR A 430 -12.24 19.78 14.85
N TYR A 431 -13.24 20.00 15.71
CA TYR A 431 -13.13 19.80 17.15
C TYR A 431 -13.74 18.46 17.58
N ILE A 432 -13.01 17.76 18.44
CA ILE A 432 -13.42 16.52 19.06
C ILE A 432 -13.76 16.83 20.52
N LEU A 433 -15.03 16.66 20.88
CA LEU A 433 -15.51 17.00 22.22
C LEU A 433 -15.01 16.00 23.26
N GLN A 434 -15.04 16.40 24.53
CA GLN A 434 -14.56 15.60 25.66
C GLN A 434 -15.26 14.24 25.73
N GLY A 435 -14.47 13.17 25.85
CA GLY A 435 -14.96 11.80 25.93
C GLY A 435 -15.60 11.28 24.64
N GLN A 436 -15.53 12.02 23.53
CA GLN A 436 -16.06 11.58 22.25
C GLN A 436 -14.97 10.99 21.36
N THR A 437 -15.42 10.10 20.47
CA THR A 437 -14.63 9.57 19.37
C THR A 437 -15.24 10.05 18.08
N ASN A 438 -14.47 10.80 17.30
CA ASN A 438 -14.84 11.16 15.94
C ASN A 438 -14.16 10.21 14.94
N VAL A 439 -14.80 10.02 13.79
CA VAL A 439 -14.35 9.13 12.73
C VAL A 439 -14.10 9.95 11.48
N TYR A 440 -12.90 9.82 10.91
CA TYR A 440 -12.49 10.53 9.71
C TYR A 440 -11.98 9.55 8.68
N GLN A 441 -12.02 9.94 7.40
CA GLN A 441 -11.47 9.15 6.32
C GLN A 441 -10.39 9.96 5.62
N ILE A 442 -9.20 9.39 5.53
CA ILE A 442 -8.09 9.92 4.76
C ILE A 442 -7.85 9.01 3.56
N VAL A 443 -7.38 9.59 2.46
CA VAL A 443 -6.92 8.82 1.30
C VAL A 443 -5.43 9.05 1.16
N LEU A 444 -4.65 7.97 1.19
CA LEU A 444 -3.22 8.02 0.97
C LEU A 444 -2.90 7.76 -0.51
N SER A 445 -1.95 8.51 -1.05
CA SER A 445 -1.27 8.20 -2.32
C SER A 445 0.08 7.60 -2.01
N LEU A 446 0.40 6.47 -2.64
CA LEU A 446 1.72 5.85 -2.52
C LEU A 446 2.72 6.51 -3.47
N ASN A 447 3.97 6.59 -3.03
CA ASN A 447 5.08 6.99 -3.88
C ASN A 447 5.49 5.80 -4.75
N ASN A 448 5.95 6.06 -5.98
CA ASN A 448 6.40 5.02 -6.91
C ASN A 448 7.81 4.48 -6.55
N ILE A 449 7.90 3.82 -5.39
CA ILE A 449 9.12 3.21 -4.85
C ILE A 449 8.79 1.85 -4.25
N SER A 450 9.70 0.88 -4.36
CA SER A 450 9.59 -0.39 -3.64
C SER A 450 9.84 -0.15 -2.15
N TYR A 451 8.94 -0.63 -1.27
CA TYR A 451 9.04 -0.39 0.18
C TYR A 451 8.58 -1.61 0.99
N ILE A 452 9.31 -1.88 2.08
CA ILE A 452 8.94 -2.82 3.13
C ILE A 452 9.04 -2.12 4.49
N GLY A 453 7.95 -2.10 5.25
CA GLY A 453 7.95 -1.50 6.59
C GLY A 453 6.59 -1.01 7.06
N ASN A 454 6.60 -0.21 8.13
CA ASN A 454 5.38 0.39 8.69
C ASN A 454 5.07 1.74 8.05
N ILE A 455 3.81 2.13 8.01
CA ILE A 455 3.39 3.52 7.77
C ILE A 455 2.95 4.09 9.12
N THR A 456 3.49 5.24 9.52
CA THR A 456 3.05 5.94 10.73
C THR A 456 2.22 7.16 10.36
N ILE A 457 1.01 7.23 10.92
CA ILE A 457 0.07 8.33 10.82
C ILE A 457 0.17 9.12 12.11
N SER A 458 0.67 10.35 12.04
CA SER A 458 0.82 11.21 13.22
C SER A 458 -0.18 12.35 13.14
N LEU A 459 -1.09 12.40 14.11
CA LEU A 459 -2.07 13.47 14.26
C LEU A 459 -1.50 14.59 15.12
N ASP A 460 -1.44 15.79 14.56
CA ASP A 460 -1.15 17.00 15.33
C ASP A 460 -2.45 17.59 15.88
N THR A 461 -2.48 17.74 17.20
CA THR A 461 -3.63 18.27 17.94
C THR A 461 -3.31 19.60 18.62
N SER A 462 -4.34 20.42 18.79
CA SER A 462 -4.28 21.70 19.51
C SER A 462 -5.56 21.96 20.31
N PHE A 463 -5.59 23.04 21.10
CA PHE A 463 -6.75 23.40 21.91
C PHE A 463 -7.52 24.63 21.39
N GLY A 464 -7.12 25.25 20.28
CA GLY A 464 -7.76 26.45 19.75
C GLY A 464 -7.78 27.61 20.76
N SER A 465 -6.62 28.23 21.03
CA SER A 465 -6.50 29.26 22.09
C SER A 465 -7.50 30.43 21.97
N THR A 466 -7.97 30.74 20.76
CA THR A 466 -8.98 31.77 20.48
C THR A 466 -10.39 31.44 21.00
N LEU A 467 -10.64 30.19 21.40
CA LEU A 467 -11.91 29.77 21.99
C LEU A 467 -12.10 30.27 23.43
N TYR A 468 -11.00 30.71 24.06
CA TYR A 468 -10.96 31.12 25.45
C TYR A 468 -10.64 32.61 25.51
N ASN A 469 -11.62 33.42 25.86
CA ASN A 469 -11.41 34.84 26.10
C ASN A 469 -11.19 35.05 27.60
N LEU A 470 -9.92 35.04 28.00
CA LEU A 470 -9.52 35.40 29.36
C LEU A 470 -9.22 36.90 29.41
N SER A 471 -9.79 37.59 30.39
CA SER A 471 -9.49 38.99 30.72
C SER A 471 -9.00 39.07 32.16
N VAL A 472 -7.84 39.68 32.39
CA VAL A 472 -7.38 40.06 33.72
C VAL A 472 -7.96 41.44 34.01
N LEU A 473 -8.85 41.51 34.99
CA LEU A 473 -9.58 42.72 35.35
C LEU A 473 -8.82 43.57 36.36
N ASP A 474 -8.09 42.92 37.28
CA ASP A 474 -7.23 43.58 38.27
C ASP A 474 -6.12 42.64 38.75
N VAL A 475 -5.03 43.19 39.27
CA VAL A 475 -3.92 42.44 39.88
C VAL A 475 -3.54 43.11 41.19
N ILE A 476 -3.63 42.36 42.29
CA ILE A 476 -3.34 42.84 43.63
C ILE A 476 -2.04 42.20 44.11
N ASN A 477 -1.10 43.04 44.56
CA ASN A 477 0.10 42.58 45.25
C ASN A 477 -0.21 42.45 46.75
N ALA A 478 -0.34 41.21 47.23
CA ALA A 478 -0.60 40.88 48.63
C ALA A 478 0.71 40.56 49.39
N SER A 479 1.78 41.32 49.12
CA SER A 479 3.09 41.13 49.77
C SER A 479 3.04 41.19 51.30
N ALA A 480 2.18 42.05 51.86
CA ALA A 480 1.93 42.15 53.31
C ALA A 480 1.39 40.85 53.91
N PHE A 481 0.58 40.09 53.15
CA PHE A 481 0.10 38.78 53.56
C PHE A 481 1.21 37.72 53.57
N GLY A 482 2.14 37.79 52.61
CA GLY A 482 3.34 36.94 52.59
C GLY A 482 4.25 37.16 53.79
N GLN A 483 4.42 38.41 54.22
CA GLN A 483 5.18 38.76 55.43
C GLN A 483 4.53 38.19 56.70
N TYR A 484 3.19 38.24 56.79
CA TYR A 484 2.43 37.66 57.89
C TYR A 484 2.56 36.12 57.98
N LEU A 485 2.46 35.42 56.84
CA LEU A 485 2.69 33.97 56.81
C LEU A 485 4.13 33.62 57.22
N ALA A 486 5.12 34.39 56.78
CA ALA A 486 6.52 34.22 57.16
C ALA A 486 6.76 34.44 58.68
N SER A 487 6.09 35.41 59.30
CA SER A 487 6.14 35.61 60.77
C SER A 487 5.42 34.51 61.56
N SER A 488 4.55 33.75 60.90
CA SER A 488 3.76 32.66 61.51
C SER A 488 4.41 31.27 61.33
N GLY A 489 5.66 31.20 60.87
CA GLY A 489 6.36 29.93 60.61
C GLY A 489 6.11 29.33 59.21
N GLY A 490 5.49 30.08 58.30
CA GLY A 490 5.34 29.73 56.89
C GLY A 490 6.61 29.97 56.05
N PRO A 491 6.56 29.67 54.73
CA PRO A 491 7.71 29.80 53.84
C PRO A 491 8.16 31.26 53.72
N GLN A 492 9.43 31.54 54.00
CA GLN A 492 10.02 32.88 53.86
C GLN A 492 10.44 33.16 52.40
N GLY A 493 10.37 34.42 51.98
CA GLY A 493 10.85 34.87 50.66
C GLY A 493 9.84 34.85 49.51
N LEU A 494 8.55 34.60 49.80
CA LEU A 494 7.46 34.65 48.83
C LEU A 494 6.67 35.97 48.93
N THR A 495 6.22 36.48 47.78
CA THR A 495 5.15 37.47 47.65
C THR A 495 3.92 36.79 47.04
N PHE A 496 2.72 37.19 47.48
CA PHE A 496 1.47 36.67 46.94
C PHE A 496 0.88 37.65 45.95
N ILE A 497 0.46 37.14 44.80
CA ILE A 497 -0.19 37.93 43.75
C ILE A 497 -1.57 37.36 43.51
N VAL A 498 -2.57 38.24 43.54
CA VAL A 498 -3.97 37.89 43.34
C VAL A 498 -4.43 38.49 42.01
N TYR A 499 -4.82 37.64 41.07
CA TYR A 499 -5.42 38.05 39.81
C TYR A 499 -6.93 38.00 39.92
N ASN A 500 -7.60 39.11 39.62
CA ASN A 500 -9.01 39.12 39.34
C ASN A 500 -9.23 38.80 37.86
N VAL A 501 -9.83 37.66 37.53
CA VAL A 501 -9.96 37.20 36.14
C VAL A 501 -11.40 36.96 35.75
N SER A 502 -11.72 37.18 34.48
CA SER A 502 -12.95 36.71 33.84
C SER A 502 -12.57 35.84 32.65
N LEU A 503 -13.13 34.64 32.59
CA LEU A 503 -12.91 33.70 31.51
C LEU A 503 -14.23 33.42 30.80
N TYR A 504 -14.26 33.62 29.49
CA TYR A 504 -15.41 33.36 28.65
C TYR A 504 -15.08 32.32 27.58
N TYR A 505 -15.97 31.34 27.39
CA TYR A 505 -15.78 30.23 26.46
C TYR A 505 -16.66 30.37 25.22
N GLN A 506 -16.03 30.42 24.05
CA GLN A 506 -16.69 30.49 22.72
C GLN A 506 -16.53 29.18 21.92
N GLY A 507 -15.89 28.16 22.49
CA GLY A 507 -15.65 26.90 21.81
C GLY A 507 -16.87 25.97 21.73
N PRO A 508 -16.74 24.87 20.95
CA PRO A 508 -17.80 23.88 20.81
C PRO A 508 -17.92 22.99 22.06
N GLY A 509 -19.13 22.47 22.31
CA GLY A 509 -19.40 21.61 23.47
C GLY A 509 -19.30 22.36 24.80
N LYS A 510 -18.62 21.74 25.77
CA LYS A 510 -18.42 22.31 27.11
C LYS A 510 -16.93 22.50 27.39
N PHE A 511 -16.57 23.25 28.42
CA PHE A 511 -15.23 23.33 28.96
C PHE A 511 -15.34 23.19 30.49
N ASN A 512 -14.80 22.11 31.04
CA ASN A 512 -14.80 21.92 32.49
C ASN A 512 -13.59 22.67 33.07
N PHE A 513 -13.82 23.94 33.36
CA PHE A 513 -12.86 24.84 33.95
C PHE A 513 -12.52 24.40 35.38
N ASN A 514 -11.23 24.35 35.70
CA ASN A 514 -10.72 24.15 37.05
C ASN A 514 -9.61 25.18 37.33
N PRO A 515 -9.75 26.05 38.35
CA PRO A 515 -8.73 27.05 38.69
C PRO A 515 -7.35 26.45 39.02
N ALA A 516 -7.30 25.22 39.53
CA ALA A 516 -6.04 24.53 39.87
C ALA A 516 -5.14 24.28 38.65
N ASN A 517 -5.69 24.33 37.44
CA ASN A 517 -4.96 24.18 36.19
C ASN A 517 -4.25 25.46 35.72
N PHE A 518 -4.49 26.59 36.38
CA PHE A 518 -3.73 27.82 36.10
C PHE A 518 -2.33 27.74 36.67
N VAL A 519 -1.38 28.21 35.86
CA VAL A 519 0.03 28.32 36.21
C VAL A 519 0.51 29.71 35.86
N LEU A 520 1.08 30.39 36.85
CA LEU A 520 1.78 31.65 36.66
C LEU A 520 3.24 31.36 36.30
N VAL A 521 3.67 31.80 35.13
CA VAL A 521 5.05 31.67 34.66
C VAL A 521 5.79 32.97 34.96
N THR A 522 6.95 32.83 35.59
CA THR A 522 7.83 33.93 35.95
C THR A 522 9.26 33.64 35.47
N SER A 523 10.13 34.65 35.56
CA SER A 523 11.56 34.54 35.26
C SER A 523 12.32 33.51 36.12
N GLN A 524 11.70 32.98 37.18
CA GLN A 524 12.29 32.01 38.10
C GLN A 524 11.61 30.64 38.09
N GLY A 525 10.51 30.48 37.34
CA GLY A 525 9.83 29.19 37.23
C GLY A 525 8.32 29.29 37.01
N SER A 526 7.65 28.17 37.21
CA SER A 526 6.19 28.04 37.07
C SER A 526 5.56 27.77 38.43
N TYR A 527 4.53 28.53 38.78
CA TYR A 527 3.86 28.49 40.08
C TYR A 527 2.38 28.20 39.89
N THR A 528 1.87 27.18 40.57
CA THR A 528 0.47 26.74 40.46
C THR A 528 -0.45 27.58 41.33
N TYR A 529 -1.73 27.63 40.96
CA TYR A 529 -2.79 28.21 41.78
C TYR A 529 -2.79 27.61 43.20
N TYR A 530 -2.96 28.46 44.20
CA TYR A 530 -3.01 28.07 45.60
C TYR A 530 -4.44 27.68 46.01
N ASP A 531 -4.74 26.37 46.05
CA ASP A 531 -6.05 25.82 46.44
C ASP A 531 -6.12 25.53 47.95
N GLY A 532 -6.29 26.59 48.75
CA GLY A 532 -6.93 26.53 50.08
C GLY A 532 -6.32 25.72 51.23
N SER A 533 -5.22 24.97 51.07
CA SER A 533 -4.61 24.21 52.18
C SER A 533 -3.34 24.87 52.69
N ILE A 534 -3.44 25.58 53.82
CA ILE A 534 -2.26 26.02 54.60
C ILE A 534 -1.45 24.76 54.99
N PRO A 535 -0.10 24.76 54.88
CA PRO A 535 0.72 23.67 55.39
C PRO A 535 0.35 23.37 56.84
N LYS A 536 -0.04 22.11 57.13
CA LYS A 536 -0.28 21.64 58.51
C LYS A 536 0.99 21.88 59.33
N GLY A 537 0.96 22.89 60.19
CA GLY A 537 2.11 23.30 60.99
C GLY A 537 1.99 24.69 61.61
N VAL A 538 1.09 25.54 61.12
CA VAL A 538 0.89 26.88 61.65
C VAL A 538 -0.40 26.94 62.48
N ALA A 539 -0.23 27.06 63.81
CA ALA A 539 -1.25 27.31 64.84
C ALA A 539 -2.30 26.21 65.11
N ASN A 540 -1.85 24.99 65.45
CA ASN A 540 -2.75 23.88 65.81
C ASN A 540 -3.07 23.74 67.33
N SER A 541 -2.98 24.81 68.12
CA SER A 541 -3.26 24.74 69.57
C SER A 541 -4.22 25.79 70.12
N TRP A 542 -4.75 26.70 69.30
CA TRP A 542 -5.59 27.82 69.78
C TRP A 542 -7.02 27.82 69.22
N PHE A 543 -7.39 26.86 68.35
CA PHE A 543 -8.71 26.79 67.75
C PHE A 543 -9.28 25.37 67.89
N TYR A 544 -10.46 25.25 68.51
CA TYR A 544 -11.19 23.99 68.67
C TYR A 544 -11.46 23.34 67.31
N ASN A 545 -11.34 22.00 67.26
CA ASN A 545 -11.74 21.18 66.11
C ASN A 545 -13.20 21.47 65.73
N GLY A 546 -13.43 22.17 64.61
CA GLY A 546 -14.77 22.33 64.05
C GLY A 546 -15.01 23.55 63.15
N PHE A 547 -14.16 24.58 63.17
CA PHE A 547 -14.37 25.80 62.38
C PHE A 547 -13.34 25.96 61.25
N SER A 548 -13.83 26.09 60.01
CA SER A 548 -13.06 26.59 58.87
C SER A 548 -13.02 28.11 58.92
N VAL A 549 -11.83 28.71 58.98
CA VAL A 549 -11.67 30.16 58.92
C VAL A 549 -11.98 30.65 57.49
N PRO A 550 -12.98 31.52 57.26
CA PRO A 550 -13.35 31.98 55.91
C PRO A 550 -12.40 33.07 55.35
N ASP A 551 -11.64 33.75 56.21
CA ASP A 551 -10.84 34.92 55.80
C ASP A 551 -9.34 34.58 55.76
N TRP A 552 -8.79 34.46 54.55
CA TRP A 552 -7.36 34.20 54.37
C TRP A 552 -6.59 35.32 53.68
N ILE A 553 -7.22 36.34 53.09
CA ILE A 553 -6.52 37.55 52.60
C ILE A 553 -7.26 38.79 53.11
N PRO A 554 -6.68 39.57 54.04
CA PRO A 554 -7.31 40.78 54.55
C PRO A 554 -7.58 41.79 53.41
N GLY A 555 -8.82 42.29 53.33
CA GLY A 555 -9.24 43.29 52.33
C GLY A 555 -10.03 42.75 51.12
N LEU A 556 -10.22 41.43 50.99
CA LEU A 556 -11.19 40.87 50.05
C LEU A 556 -12.60 40.82 50.70
N PRO A 557 -13.67 41.27 50.03
CA PRO A 557 -15.02 41.23 50.59
C PRO A 557 -15.53 39.79 50.74
N THR A 558 -15.92 39.41 51.97
CA THR A 558 -16.58 38.15 52.31
C THR A 558 -17.88 38.42 53.08
N PRO A 559 -19.03 37.83 52.70
CA PRO A 559 -20.26 37.99 53.46
C PRO A 559 -20.15 37.24 54.81
N LEU A 560 -20.31 37.97 55.91
CA LEU A 560 -20.43 37.42 57.27
C LEU A 560 -21.82 36.78 57.45
N ASN A 561 -21.98 35.54 57.01
CA ASN A 561 -22.84 34.49 57.60
C ASN A 561 -22.82 33.25 56.70
N ASP A 562 -22.46 32.11 57.30
CA ASP A 562 -22.58 30.72 56.85
C ASP A 562 -22.51 30.36 55.34
N LEU A 563 -21.58 29.45 55.05
CA LEU A 563 -21.54 28.53 53.89
C LEU A 563 -21.18 29.07 52.50
N ILE A 564 -20.79 30.34 52.32
CA ILE A 564 -20.25 30.79 51.02
C ILE A 564 -18.73 30.98 51.13
N PRO A 565 -17.91 30.15 50.45
CA PRO A 565 -16.45 30.31 50.44
C PRO A 565 -16.06 31.70 49.92
N THR A 566 -14.92 32.25 50.40
CA THR A 566 -14.20 33.38 49.77
C THR A 566 -14.27 33.34 48.23
N PRO A 567 -14.23 34.48 47.52
CA PRO A 567 -14.42 34.55 46.07
C PRO A 567 -13.24 34.00 45.24
N GLY A 568 -12.63 32.90 45.69
CA GLY A 568 -11.76 32.08 44.84
C GLY A 568 -12.54 31.62 43.62
N MET A 569 -11.92 31.75 42.45
CA MET A 569 -12.53 31.32 41.20
C MET A 569 -12.90 29.82 41.29
N GLN A 570 -14.18 29.46 41.16
CA GLN A 570 -14.62 28.08 41.34
C GLN A 570 -14.53 27.25 40.06
N SER A 571 -14.32 25.94 40.22
CA SER A 571 -14.47 24.99 39.13
C SER A 571 -15.88 25.06 38.57
N SER A 572 -16.01 25.13 37.25
CA SER A 572 -17.32 25.28 36.58
C SER A 572 -17.31 24.62 35.21
N THR A 573 -18.49 24.23 34.72
CA THR A 573 -18.67 23.77 33.34
C THR A 573 -19.17 24.95 32.50
N LEU A 574 -18.31 25.47 31.62
CA LEU A 574 -18.67 26.56 30.70
C LEU A 574 -19.21 25.97 29.40
N LEU A 575 -20.38 26.43 28.96
CA LEU A 575 -20.92 26.16 27.62
C LEU A 575 -20.55 27.30 26.67
N HIS A 576 -20.71 27.09 25.37
CA HIS A 576 -20.55 28.16 24.38
C HIS A 576 -21.37 29.39 24.78
N GLY A 577 -20.72 30.55 24.88
CA GLY A 577 -21.37 31.79 25.25
C GLY A 577 -21.44 32.06 26.77
N TYR A 578 -20.80 31.23 27.60
CA TYR A 578 -20.81 31.38 29.06
C TYR A 578 -19.40 31.68 29.58
N GLY A 579 -19.35 32.37 30.72
CA GLY A 579 -18.11 32.69 31.40
C GLY A 579 -18.20 32.50 32.91
N THR A 580 -17.03 32.55 33.55
CA THR A 580 -16.87 32.55 35.00
C THR A 580 -15.89 33.64 35.40
N HIS A 581 -15.95 34.06 36.65
CA HIS A 581 -15.18 35.16 37.20
C HIS A 581 -14.77 34.84 38.63
N GLY A 582 -13.59 35.30 39.03
CA GLY A 582 -13.13 35.19 40.40
C GLY A 582 -11.64 35.49 40.55
N TYR A 583 -11.13 35.27 41.75
CA TYR A 583 -9.75 35.56 42.09
C TYR A 583 -8.87 34.31 42.02
N LEU A 584 -7.67 34.44 41.45
CA LEU A 584 -6.61 33.44 41.42
C LEU A 584 -5.41 33.92 42.23
N VAL A 585 -4.93 33.12 43.18
CA VAL A 585 -3.82 33.48 44.08
C VAL A 585 -2.59 32.65 43.77
N PHE A 586 -1.44 33.29 43.62
CA PHE A 586 -0.14 32.64 43.39
C PHE A 586 0.90 33.15 44.38
N GLY A 587 1.62 32.25 45.04
CA GLY A 587 2.82 32.57 45.81
C GLY A 587 4.06 32.44 44.93
N ILE A 588 4.81 33.53 44.75
CA ILE A 588 6.04 33.56 43.93
C ILE A 588 7.19 34.20 44.70
N PRO A 589 8.47 33.92 44.37
CA PRO A 589 9.60 34.61 44.98
C PRO A 589 9.51 36.13 44.79
N ILE A 590 9.93 36.90 45.80
CA ILE A 590 9.87 38.38 45.78
C ILE A 590 10.63 38.98 44.59
N SER A 591 11.67 38.30 44.09
CA SER A 591 12.49 38.72 42.94
C SER A 591 12.02 38.15 41.59
N ALA A 592 10.93 37.38 41.55
CA ALA A 592 10.44 36.77 40.31
C ALA A 592 9.66 37.79 39.47
N MET A 593 10.06 37.97 38.20
CA MET A 593 9.32 38.81 37.26
C MET A 593 8.23 37.99 36.58
N ILE A 594 6.98 38.46 36.61
CA ILE A 594 5.86 37.78 35.95
C ILE A 594 5.98 37.90 34.43
N GLU A 595 5.84 36.77 33.74
CA GLU A 595 5.87 36.73 32.27
C GLU A 595 4.46 36.51 31.70
N LYS A 596 3.79 35.42 32.10
CA LYS A 596 2.50 35.02 31.54
C LYS A 596 1.70 34.15 32.49
N LEU A 597 0.38 34.16 32.30
CA LEU A 597 -0.55 33.25 32.96
C LEU A 597 -1.02 32.23 31.92
N ILE A 598 -0.83 30.94 32.21
CA ILE A 598 -1.18 29.85 31.30
C ILE A 598 -2.18 28.91 31.95
N TYR A 599 -3.09 28.37 31.16
CA TYR A 599 -4.00 27.31 31.59
C TYR A 599 -3.53 25.98 31.00
N LYS A 600 -3.31 24.98 31.86
CA LYS A 600 -2.83 23.66 31.45
C LYS A 600 -3.90 22.59 31.51
N THR A 601 -3.78 21.58 30.67
CA THR A 601 -4.51 20.32 30.80
C THR A 601 -3.90 19.44 31.90
N SER A 602 -4.61 18.37 32.27
CA SER A 602 -4.11 17.35 33.20
C SER A 602 -2.80 16.66 32.78
N ASN A 603 -2.42 16.71 31.50
CA ASN A 603 -1.14 16.21 30.98
C ASN A 603 -0.13 17.34 30.66
N ASN A 604 -0.28 18.50 31.30
CA ASN A 604 0.64 19.65 31.23
C ASN A 604 0.73 20.37 29.87
N LEU A 605 -0.17 20.11 28.93
CA LEU A 605 -0.23 20.86 27.69
C LEU A 605 -0.89 22.22 27.91
N THR A 606 -0.40 23.26 27.25
CA THR A 606 -0.97 24.61 27.38
C THR A 606 -2.19 24.74 26.48
N VAL A 607 -3.34 25.07 27.06
CA VAL A 607 -4.61 25.29 26.35
C VAL A 607 -4.64 26.71 25.79
N PHE A 608 -4.32 27.69 26.64
CA PHE A 608 -4.17 29.09 26.26
C PHE A 608 -3.20 29.80 27.22
N SER A 609 -2.69 30.94 26.78
CA SER A 609 -1.80 31.81 27.56
C SER A 609 -2.18 33.26 27.36
N ILE A 610 -2.14 34.04 28.44
CA ILE A 610 -2.30 35.49 28.40
C ILE A 610 -1.05 36.15 28.98
N ASN A 611 -0.73 37.35 28.48
CA ASN A 611 0.25 38.20 29.12
C ASN A 611 -0.27 38.58 30.52
N ALA A 612 0.53 38.27 31.55
CA ALA A 612 0.20 38.56 32.94
C ALA A 612 1.05 39.68 33.53
N ASN A 613 1.91 40.33 32.71
CA ASN A 613 2.72 41.46 33.10
C ASN A 613 1.89 42.76 33.15
N ILE A 614 0.86 42.76 33.98
CA ILE A 614 0.04 43.92 34.32
C ILE A 614 0.62 44.45 35.64
N LYS A 615 0.91 45.76 35.72
CA LYS A 615 1.38 46.39 36.96
C LYS A 615 0.33 46.17 38.04
N ALA A 616 0.70 45.45 39.11
CA ALA A 616 -0.18 45.27 40.25
C ALA A 616 -0.51 46.63 40.86
N ASN A 617 -1.79 46.89 41.09
CA ASN A 617 -2.20 48.05 41.87
C ASN A 617 -1.76 47.78 43.31
N GLU A 618 -0.83 48.60 43.83
CA GLU A 618 -0.46 48.55 45.25
C GLU A 618 -1.67 49.01 46.07
N TYR A 619 -2.36 48.07 46.71
CA TYR A 619 -3.34 48.43 47.73
C TYR A 619 -2.61 49.12 48.88
N ILE A 620 -3.13 50.27 49.30
CA ILE A 620 -2.61 51.09 50.40
C ILE A 620 -2.78 50.32 51.72
N SER A 621 -1.89 49.38 52.00
CA SER A 621 -1.60 48.89 53.33
C SER A 621 -0.32 49.60 53.76
N GLY A 622 -0.45 50.77 54.37
CA GLY A 622 0.73 51.61 54.64
C GLY A 622 0.57 52.85 55.50
N VAL A 623 -0.58 53.09 56.14
CA VAL A 623 -0.64 54.11 57.20
C VAL A 623 -0.34 53.42 58.54
N PRO A 624 0.84 53.62 59.15
CA PRO A 624 1.11 53.10 60.49
C PRO A 624 0.18 53.83 61.47
N VAL A 625 -0.79 53.10 62.02
CA VAL A 625 -1.72 53.63 63.02
C VAL A 625 -1.45 52.95 64.35
N VAL A 626 -1.28 53.75 65.40
CA VAL A 626 -1.03 53.24 66.76
C VAL A 626 -2.38 53.09 67.45
N VAL A 627 -2.85 51.86 67.63
CA VAL A 627 -4.13 51.60 68.31
C VAL A 627 -3.87 51.25 69.76
N LYS A 628 -4.45 52.06 70.65
CA LYS A 628 -4.48 51.85 72.09
C LYS A 628 -5.82 51.26 72.49
N VAL A 629 -5.80 50.01 72.96
CA VAL A 629 -6.99 49.34 73.50
C VAL A 629 -6.92 49.39 75.01
N THR A 630 -7.95 49.92 75.64
CA THR A 630 -8.10 49.98 77.10
C THR A 630 -9.22 49.03 77.53
N TRP A 631 -8.92 48.12 78.45
CA TRP A 631 -9.90 47.20 79.01
C TRP A 631 -9.81 47.20 80.53
N ASN A 632 -10.92 46.87 81.19
CA ASN A 632 -11.00 46.76 82.63
C ASN A 632 -10.91 45.29 83.04
N ASN A 633 -9.86 44.91 83.75
CA ASN A 633 -9.63 43.52 84.16
C ASN A 633 -10.24 43.17 85.54
N GLY A 634 -11.11 44.01 86.08
CA GLY A 634 -11.69 43.86 87.41
C GLY A 634 -10.85 44.45 88.55
N PHE A 635 -9.61 44.91 88.28
CA PHE A 635 -8.74 45.59 89.26
C PHE A 635 -8.27 46.98 88.81
N GLY A 636 -8.70 47.43 87.63
CA GLY A 636 -8.33 48.72 87.03
C GLY A 636 -8.30 48.66 85.50
N ASN A 637 -8.16 49.83 84.87
CA ASN A 637 -8.01 49.92 83.42
C ASN A 637 -6.55 49.63 83.01
N ILE A 638 -6.34 48.67 82.12
CA ILE A 638 -5.05 48.38 81.47
C ILE A 638 -5.14 48.83 80.01
N THR A 639 -4.12 49.55 79.52
CA THR A 639 -4.02 49.99 78.12
C THR A 639 -2.85 49.28 77.44
N ALA A 640 -3.12 48.57 76.34
CA ALA A 640 -2.06 48.04 75.47
C ALA A 640 -2.05 48.75 74.11
N THR A 641 -0.85 48.83 73.51
CA THR A 641 -0.59 49.62 72.30
C THR A 641 -0.06 48.70 71.21
N THR A 642 -0.76 48.60 70.07
CA THR A 642 -0.27 47.89 68.87
C THR A 642 0.11 48.88 67.76
N LYS A 643 1.12 48.51 66.97
CA LYS A 643 1.62 49.28 65.81
C LYS A 643 1.17 48.72 64.46
N GLU A 644 0.50 47.57 64.45
CA GLU A 644 0.03 46.93 63.22
C GLU A 644 -1.48 46.69 63.33
N VAL A 645 -2.23 47.31 62.42
CA VAL A 645 -3.66 47.06 62.22
C VAL A 645 -3.89 46.95 60.72
N VAL A 646 -4.49 45.84 60.31
CA VAL A 646 -4.89 45.60 58.92
C VAL A 646 -6.35 46.00 58.78
N PHE A 647 -6.66 46.81 57.76
CA PHE A 647 -7.98 47.34 57.50
C PHE A 647 -8.63 46.62 56.32
N GLY A 648 -9.90 46.21 56.47
CA GLY A 648 -10.77 45.78 55.36
C GLY A 648 -12.00 46.67 55.30
N VAL A 649 -12.58 46.86 54.11
CA VAL A 649 -13.83 47.64 53.91
C VAL A 649 -14.95 46.67 53.59
N ASP A 650 -16.05 46.76 54.33
CA ASP A 650 -17.28 46.00 54.07
C ASP A 650 -18.42 46.94 53.66
N GLY A 651 -19.19 46.51 52.66
CA GLY A 651 -20.32 47.25 52.11
C GLY A 651 -21.50 46.31 51.93
N TYR A 652 -22.50 46.45 52.80
CA TYR A 652 -23.74 45.68 52.73
C TYR A 652 -24.92 46.61 52.38
N ASN A 653 -25.68 46.26 51.32
CA ASN A 653 -27.00 46.82 50.99
C ASN A 653 -27.20 48.32 51.23
N GLY A 654 -26.37 49.16 50.60
CA GLY A 654 -26.65 50.60 50.45
C GLY A 654 -26.58 51.44 51.73
N TYR A 655 -26.12 50.91 52.88
CA TYR A 655 -25.96 51.70 54.09
C TYR A 655 -24.71 51.34 54.90
N THR A 656 -23.80 52.33 55.02
CA THR A 656 -22.64 52.45 55.93
C THR A 656 -21.49 51.45 55.74
N TYR A 657 -20.28 51.99 55.51
CA TYR A 657 -19.03 51.24 55.39
C TYR A 657 -18.40 51.01 56.77
N TYR A 658 -17.97 49.77 57.06
CA TYR A 658 -17.23 49.44 58.27
C TYR A 658 -15.77 49.10 57.94
N ILE A 659 -14.86 49.53 58.82
CA ILE A 659 -13.48 49.06 58.84
C ILE A 659 -13.27 48.16 60.05
N TYR A 660 -12.77 46.95 59.82
CA TYR A 660 -12.38 46.02 60.88
C TYR A 660 -10.87 46.09 61.12
N GLY A 661 -10.45 45.92 62.38
CA GLY A 661 -9.04 45.80 62.77
C GLY A 661 -8.86 44.69 63.81
N LYS A 662 -7.88 43.80 63.60
CA LYS A 662 -7.56 42.69 64.51
C LYS A 662 -6.36 43.01 65.40
N TYR A 663 -6.49 42.81 66.71
CA TYR A 663 -5.39 42.98 67.66
C TYR A 663 -4.55 41.70 67.73
N MET A 664 -3.24 41.80 67.50
CA MET A 664 -2.33 40.65 67.38
C MET A 664 -1.17 40.78 68.38
N VAL A 665 -1.39 40.42 69.66
CA VAL A 665 -0.29 40.24 70.63
C VAL A 665 -0.56 39.01 71.51
N GLY A 666 0.41 38.10 71.56
CA GLY A 666 0.29 36.74 72.13
C GLY A 666 0.29 36.62 73.66
N ASN A 667 -0.42 37.48 74.39
CA ASN A 667 -0.67 37.29 75.82
C ASN A 667 -2.19 37.35 76.09
N GLU A 668 -2.72 36.34 76.78
CA GLU A 668 -4.15 36.20 77.11
C GLU A 668 -4.69 37.46 77.81
N ILE A 669 -5.71 38.08 77.20
CA ILE A 669 -6.50 39.12 77.83
C ILE A 669 -7.51 38.41 78.73
N GLY A 670 -7.34 38.51 80.06
CA GLY A 670 -8.27 37.91 81.02
C GLY A 670 -9.72 38.45 80.89
N PRO A 671 -10.71 37.78 81.49
CA PRO A 671 -12.13 38.09 81.31
C PRO A 671 -12.48 39.48 81.86
N GLY A 672 -12.53 40.46 80.96
CA GLY A 672 -12.84 41.86 81.28
C GLY A 672 -13.27 42.60 80.03
N GLY A 673 -14.36 43.37 80.11
CA GLY A 673 -14.91 44.12 78.99
C GLY A 673 -13.96 45.23 78.51
N VAL A 674 -13.87 45.40 77.19
CA VAL A 674 -13.11 46.49 76.57
C VAL A 674 -13.89 47.78 76.75
N THR A 675 -13.27 48.76 77.41
CA THR A 675 -13.92 50.00 77.82
C THR A 675 -13.58 51.18 76.93
N GLY A 676 -12.59 51.05 76.03
CA GLY A 676 -12.32 52.05 75.00
C GLY A 676 -11.22 51.66 74.02
N VAL A 677 -11.38 52.08 72.76
CA VAL A 677 -10.38 51.97 71.70
C VAL A 677 -10.02 53.38 71.24
N ASN A 678 -8.73 53.73 71.28
CA ASN A 678 -8.24 55.04 70.83
C ASN A 678 -7.18 54.84 69.72
N VAL A 679 -7.38 55.53 68.60
CA VAL A 679 -6.52 55.41 67.41
C VAL A 679 -5.67 56.67 67.32
N ILE A 680 -4.35 56.54 67.46
CA ILE A 680 -3.41 57.66 67.40
C ILE A 680 -2.74 57.67 66.03
N TYR A 681 -2.96 58.75 65.30
CA TYR A 681 -2.33 59.02 64.01
C TYR A 681 -1.05 59.85 64.21
N PRO A 682 0.04 59.57 63.48
CA PRO A 682 1.26 60.39 63.53
C PRO A 682 1.10 61.78 62.88
N SER A 683 0.03 62.03 62.10
CA SER A 683 -0.37 63.35 61.59
C SER A 683 -1.88 63.39 61.30
N GLU A 684 -2.50 64.58 61.11
CA GLU A 684 -3.96 64.73 60.96
C GLU A 684 -4.54 63.83 59.84
N PRO A 685 -5.56 63.00 60.12
CA PRO A 685 -6.02 61.96 59.19
C PRO A 685 -7.11 62.43 58.20
N PRO A 686 -7.18 61.84 56.98
CA PRO A 686 -8.31 62.02 56.06
C PRO A 686 -9.61 61.28 56.49
N ILE A 687 -9.59 60.63 57.65
CA ILE A 687 -10.69 59.79 58.17
C ILE A 687 -10.96 60.17 59.63
N LYS A 688 -12.23 60.44 59.97
CA LYS A 688 -12.68 60.66 61.35
C LYS A 688 -13.35 59.39 61.88
N VAL A 689 -12.92 58.93 63.05
CA VAL A 689 -13.41 57.71 63.70
C VAL A 689 -14.41 58.10 64.79
N TYR A 690 -15.64 57.54 64.76
CA TYR A 690 -16.64 57.78 65.79
C TYR A 690 -16.65 56.60 66.78
N THR A 691 -16.23 56.83 68.01
CA THR A 691 -16.33 55.84 69.09
C THR A 691 -17.66 56.00 69.82
N SER A 692 -18.71 55.34 69.36
CA SER A 692 -19.98 55.37 70.11
C SER A 692 -20.60 54.00 70.42
N GLU A 693 -20.07 52.87 69.97
CA GLU A 693 -20.45 51.56 70.52
C GLU A 693 -19.41 50.50 70.16
N VAL A 694 -18.71 49.96 71.15
CA VAL A 694 -17.84 48.79 70.97
C VAL A 694 -18.67 47.55 71.29
N LYS A 695 -19.19 46.87 70.26
CA LYS A 695 -19.84 45.55 70.45
C LYS A 695 -18.76 44.47 70.44
N THR A 696 -18.54 43.84 71.58
CA THR A 696 -17.70 42.65 71.70
C THR A 696 -18.53 41.41 71.42
N THR A 697 -18.21 40.68 70.35
CA THR A 697 -18.60 39.26 70.21
C THR A 697 -17.57 38.37 70.90
N TYR A 698 -17.89 37.08 71.10
CA TYR A 698 -17.03 36.11 71.79
C TYR A 698 -15.62 35.96 71.20
N ASP A 699 -15.43 36.41 69.96
CA ASP A 699 -14.13 36.65 69.35
C ASP A 699 -13.86 38.16 69.31
N TYR A 700 -12.69 38.58 69.79
CA TYR A 700 -12.23 39.96 70.02
C TYR A 700 -12.17 40.87 68.77
N TYR A 701 -13.29 41.04 68.07
CA TYR A 701 -13.49 41.96 66.96
C TYR A 701 -14.19 43.23 67.48
N TYR A 702 -13.77 44.39 66.97
CA TYR A 702 -14.41 45.67 67.25
C TYR A 702 -14.90 46.30 65.95
N THR A 703 -16.15 46.73 65.94
CA THR A 703 -16.73 47.51 64.84
C THR A 703 -16.62 48.98 65.17
N ILE A 704 -15.99 49.78 64.29
CA ILE A 704 -15.91 51.23 64.50
C ILE A 704 -16.43 51.96 63.25
N PRO A 705 -17.49 52.78 63.36
CA PRO A 705 -17.94 53.60 62.25
C PRO A 705 -16.93 54.71 61.95
N ILE A 706 -16.62 54.88 60.68
CA ILE A 706 -15.74 55.95 60.19
C ILE A 706 -16.46 56.84 59.19
N GLN A 707 -16.06 58.12 59.14
CA GLN A 707 -16.48 59.07 58.12
C GLN A 707 -15.24 59.61 57.40
N PHE A 708 -15.27 59.58 56.07
CA PHE A 708 -14.27 60.27 55.25
C PHE A 708 -14.52 61.78 55.32
N LEU A 709 -13.48 62.56 55.66
CA LEU A 709 -13.56 64.02 55.72
C LEU A 709 -13.32 64.63 54.33
N GLN A 710 -13.93 65.79 54.07
CA GLN A 710 -13.81 66.50 52.78
C GLN A 710 -12.36 66.90 52.44
N PHE A 711 -12.07 66.84 51.14
CA PHE A 711 -10.78 66.81 50.44
C PHE A 711 -9.71 67.85 50.85
N ASN A 712 -8.48 67.38 51.10
CA ASN A 712 -7.24 68.12 50.83
C ASN A 712 -6.36 67.25 49.91
N GLN A 713 -6.12 67.70 48.67
CA GLN A 713 -5.48 66.94 47.59
C GLN A 713 -3.97 66.68 47.77
N SER A 714 -3.35 67.18 48.85
CA SER A 714 -1.90 67.09 49.07
C SER A 714 -1.39 65.70 49.51
N TYR A 715 -2.27 64.76 49.86
CA TYR A 715 -1.91 63.42 50.33
C TYR A 715 -1.87 62.34 49.24
N TRP A 716 -2.30 62.65 48.02
CA TRP A 716 -2.42 61.69 46.93
C TRP A 716 -1.42 62.06 45.84
N SER A 717 -0.46 61.17 45.54
CA SER A 717 0.39 61.34 44.36
C SER A 717 -0.48 61.30 43.10
N ASN A 718 -0.11 62.03 42.04
CA ASN A 718 -0.86 62.18 40.78
C ASN A 718 -1.24 60.88 40.03
N SER A 719 -0.92 59.70 40.57
CA SER A 719 -1.24 58.38 40.03
C SER A 719 -2.24 57.57 40.88
N SER A 720 -2.78 58.14 41.96
CA SER A 720 -3.68 57.40 42.85
C SER A 720 -5.15 57.54 42.40
N ILE A 721 -5.71 56.47 41.84
CA ILE A 721 -7.14 56.38 41.49
C ILE A 721 -7.86 55.60 42.58
N LEU A 722 -8.86 56.22 43.23
CA LEU A 722 -9.79 55.53 44.11
C LEU A 722 -10.92 54.93 43.25
N ASN A 723 -10.86 53.63 43.00
CA ASN A 723 -11.96 52.90 42.35
C ASN A 723 -12.94 52.38 43.40
N VAL A 724 -14.16 52.93 43.43
CA VAL A 724 -15.26 52.42 44.25
C VAL A 724 -16.10 51.51 43.36
N HIS A 725 -16.03 50.19 43.59
CA HIS A 725 -16.84 49.20 42.89
C HIS A 725 -18.15 48.98 43.64
N ILE A 726 -19.28 49.33 43.02
CA ILE A 726 -20.62 48.94 43.47
C ILE A 726 -21.00 47.70 42.67
N TYR A 727 -21.06 46.54 43.32
CA TYR A 727 -21.47 45.30 42.69
C TYR A 727 -23.00 45.21 42.70
N ASP A 728 -23.62 45.16 41.53
CA ASP A 728 -24.99 44.67 41.36
C ASP A 728 -24.91 43.15 41.14
N ILE A 729 -25.48 42.36 42.05
CA ILE A 729 -25.48 40.91 41.96
C ILE A 729 -26.64 40.52 41.03
N PRO A 730 -26.38 39.85 39.88
CA PRO A 730 -27.47 39.36 39.05
C PRO A 730 -28.25 38.31 39.84
N LYS A 731 -29.51 38.61 40.15
CA LYS A 731 -30.44 37.69 40.79
C LYS A 731 -30.86 36.62 39.77
N ASN A 732 -30.05 35.58 39.59
CA ASN A 732 -30.42 34.36 38.86
C ASN A 732 -29.69 33.14 39.44
N SER A 733 -30.10 32.76 40.65
CA SER A 733 -29.90 31.42 41.20
C SER A 733 -31.29 30.85 41.48
N TYR A 734 -31.66 29.80 40.73
CA TYR A 734 -32.90 29.01 40.80
C TYR A 734 -34.21 29.65 40.33
N MET A 735 -34.66 29.26 39.12
CA MET A 735 -36.09 29.22 38.77
C MET A 735 -36.50 27.78 38.46
N ILE A 736 -37.22 27.15 39.41
CA ILE A 736 -38.25 26.15 39.12
C ILE A 736 -39.56 26.77 39.58
N GLY A 737 -40.47 27.06 38.64
CA GLY A 737 -41.82 27.51 38.95
C GLY A 737 -42.28 28.67 38.07
N LYS A 738 -43.22 28.38 37.16
CA LYS A 738 -43.97 29.36 36.39
C LYS A 738 -44.61 30.39 37.34
N ASN A 739 -44.30 31.67 37.17
CA ASN A 739 -45.25 32.79 37.25
C ASN A 739 -44.56 34.09 36.81
N ASN A 740 -45.23 34.84 35.92
CA ASN A 740 -44.80 36.14 35.44
C ASN A 740 -44.73 37.15 36.60
N LEU A 741 -43.62 37.88 36.72
CA LEU A 741 -43.54 39.09 37.53
C LEU A 741 -42.95 40.22 36.71
N THR A 742 -43.80 41.19 36.36
CA THR A 742 -43.45 42.50 35.84
C THR A 742 -42.63 43.24 36.90
N THR A 743 -41.39 43.65 36.59
CA THR A 743 -40.57 44.46 37.50
C THR A 743 -40.61 45.93 37.09
N LEU A 744 -41.09 46.76 38.02
CA LEU A 744 -41.16 48.21 37.97
C LEU A 744 -39.75 48.76 38.24
N LEU A 745 -39.18 49.57 37.34
CA LEU A 745 -37.99 50.38 37.63
C LEU A 745 -38.37 51.43 38.69
N MET A 746 -37.69 51.42 39.84
CA MET A 746 -37.71 52.55 40.79
C MET A 746 -36.56 53.52 40.46
N ASN A 747 -36.90 54.80 40.47
CA ASN A 747 -36.06 55.97 40.18
C ASN A 747 -34.72 55.97 40.93
N LEU A 748 -33.66 56.32 40.22
CA LEU A 748 -32.40 56.79 40.80
C LEU A 748 -32.38 58.32 40.69
N ASP A 749 -32.56 59.03 41.80
CA ASP A 749 -32.34 60.48 41.87
C ASP A 749 -30.86 60.76 42.12
N LEU A 750 -30.18 61.35 41.14
CA LEU A 750 -28.83 61.90 41.25
C LEU A 750 -28.92 63.42 41.39
N GLN A 751 -28.65 63.97 42.58
CA GLN A 751 -28.38 65.40 42.75
C GLN A 751 -26.87 65.65 42.68
N PHE A 752 -26.43 66.35 41.62
CA PHE A 752 -25.07 66.86 41.50
C PHE A 752 -25.05 68.35 41.87
N LEU A 753 -24.16 68.73 42.78
CA LEU A 753 -23.68 70.11 42.90
C LEU A 753 -22.23 70.12 42.39
N LEU A 754 -22.05 70.55 41.14
CA LEU A 754 -20.75 70.74 40.50
C LEU A 754 -20.32 72.20 40.69
N ALA A 755 -19.13 72.42 41.22
CA ALA A 755 -18.36 73.63 40.95
C ALA A 755 -17.06 73.20 40.26
N ASP A 756 -16.97 73.57 38.99
CA ASP A 756 -15.78 73.66 38.13
C ASP A 756 -14.91 72.41 37.94
N THR A 757 -15.38 71.46 37.11
CA THR A 757 -14.59 70.77 36.07
C THR A 757 -15.47 69.84 35.23
N THR A 758 -15.29 69.85 33.90
CA THR A 758 -16.03 69.00 32.94
C THR A 758 -15.43 67.58 32.95
N ILE A 759 -16.18 66.57 33.40
CA ILE A 759 -15.83 65.16 33.25
C ILE A 759 -16.75 64.54 32.18
N PRO A 760 -16.22 64.00 31.07
CA PRO A 760 -17.06 63.26 30.13
C PRO A 760 -17.47 61.91 30.74
N ILE A 761 -18.76 61.69 30.91
CA ILE A 761 -19.34 60.39 31.25
C ILE A 761 -19.82 59.75 29.93
N ILE A 762 -19.20 58.64 29.52
CA ILE A 762 -19.61 57.84 28.36
C ILE A 762 -20.41 56.64 28.86
N PHE A 763 -21.71 56.58 28.53
CA PHE A 763 -22.55 55.41 28.78
C PHE A 763 -22.41 54.41 27.62
N TYR A 764 -22.00 53.17 27.91
CA TYR A 764 -22.19 52.05 26.99
C TYR A 764 -23.46 51.29 27.39
N LEU A 765 -24.56 51.59 26.70
CA LEU A 765 -25.78 50.78 26.76
C LEU A 765 -25.66 49.66 25.72
N SER A 766 -25.28 48.47 26.16
CA SER A 766 -25.44 47.24 25.37
C SER A 766 -26.90 46.79 25.50
N SER A 767 -27.73 47.06 24.50
CA SER A 767 -29.07 46.47 24.42
C SER A 767 -28.97 44.99 24.08
N LYS A 768 -29.47 44.13 24.97
CA LYS A 768 -30.06 42.83 24.63
C LYS A 768 -31.45 42.76 25.24
#